data_AF-A0A409V912-F1
#
_entry.id   AF-A0A409V912-F1
#
_cell.length_a   1.000
_cell.length_b   1.000
_cell.length_c   1.000
_cell.angle_alpha   90.00
_cell.angle_beta   90.00
_cell.angle_gamma   90.00
#
_symmetry.space_group_name_H-M   'P 1'
#
loop_
_entity.id
_entity.type
_entity.pdbx_description
1 polymer ?
#
loop_
_entity_poly.entity_id
_entity_poly.type
_entity_poly.pdbx_seq_one_letter_code
_entity_poly.pdbx_strand_id
1 'polypeptide(L)'
;MSAPISAPRDPRLTKPVHDERHVRIICIGAGASGLLFAYKLQRSFENFDLVLYEKNEAIAGTWHENVYPGCACDIPSHTYTWSFEPSKDWPSVYANSRDICNYFTTFASKHELSKYWKLNHEVRKAVWDDKAGRWDVEIANLKDGTTVHDHCHFLINGSGVLNNWKMPDITGFDKFKGVVLHTARWDNSVDLTDKHVGLIGNGSSAIQVLPAIAPKVKKVTTFIRTPTWVAPVQGLEQHVYTAEERKLFATDPEAFLAYRKRQETATSNLFGIFISGSEVQKAISEDMRARMKAALNNESLEWIVPNFGVGCRRLTPGVGYLETLGSDKVQVVKGGVVSLTENGCVCDNGQEYPVDILICATGFDTTFKPRFPIIGQGGIDLRDAWAKEPKSYFGVGAPHIPNYFTFLGPNSPVGNGPVLIAMEAQADYMLKFLNRYQTENIHSFVPKIEAVDDFIAIKNDFMSRSTWVESCKSWYKDVNNNVTALWPGSTLHYLEVMREPRYEDWEFKTKGNRYKFFGNGFSQTESDATADLAYYLTDRDDSPYLSRSKERKIFSKSGTVNRETLTTATLYNIEHPRLSKPIHDERFVKVICLGAGLSGLILAYKLRRSFENFELVIYEKNEEVGGTWFENTYPGVACDVPSHSYTYTFEPKVDWSAVYSSGKEIFDYFDKFADKYDLKQHIKFKHKVIGAAWADTDGQWNVEVERMADGTTVQDSCHILVNAGGIFNSWRWPEVPGLHTFKGPILHTANWDHNVDVTNKHVAIIGNGSSGVQVLPALLPTVSKITHFIRSPAWIAPALGPAQRPYTQEEIDQFKKDPDVHFEHRKAVGRDFAKLLSVYFPDSSEQKGAVEAFTNIIKEKIPDKDLQDFLIPKWGVGCRRISPAINYLEALTSDKVTIITGSINEITENGCVSEKGQEHPVDIIVCATGFDTSYKPRFPIIGLNGQRLDQVWKDEPNAYFGMAAAGFPNYFMMLGPGTPVNTGPSVVPFEVQADYILKMVDRWQTENIHSLAPKAEAVAELAAFRDNFMKGTVWTQNCRSWYKSPISGKVTAIWPGSALQYMEAIAEPRFEDFEFRYKENRFAFLGNGFSQVEKDPTAELLYCVRKEDDSPYLSRSKRRKVASGSKL
;
A
#
# COMPACT_ATOMS: atom_id res chain seq x y z
N MET A 1 40.88 30.96 3.99
CA MET A 1 39.95 32.05 4.36
C MET A 1 38.55 31.45 4.44
N SER A 2 37.83 31.77 5.50
CA SER A 2 36.59 31.15 5.96
C SER A 2 35.32 31.88 5.48
N ALA A 3 34.23 31.09 5.43
CA ALA A 3 32.79 31.45 5.50
C ALA A 3 32.04 31.76 4.16
N PRO A 4 30.69 31.53 4.08
CA PRO A 4 29.73 31.61 5.18
C PRO A 4 28.90 30.35 5.49
N ILE A 5 28.70 30.15 6.79
CA ILE A 5 27.50 29.64 7.49
C ILE A 5 26.41 29.11 6.54
N SER A 6 26.42 27.81 6.26
CA SER A 6 25.23 27.17 5.68
C SER A 6 24.20 27.03 6.81
N ALA A 7 22.96 27.43 6.55
CA ALA A 7 21.80 27.02 7.35
C ALA A 7 21.94 25.54 7.80
N PRO A 8 21.46 25.15 8.99
CA PRO A 8 21.56 23.75 9.41
C PRO A 8 21.04 22.86 8.28
N ARG A 9 21.92 22.02 7.72
CA ARG A 9 21.54 21.09 6.66
C ARG A 9 20.34 20.30 7.18
N ASP A 10 19.25 20.28 6.41
CA ASP A 10 18.05 19.51 6.75
C ASP A 10 18.47 18.10 7.19
N PRO A 11 18.25 17.69 8.45
CA PRO A 11 18.80 16.45 8.97
C PRO A 11 18.40 15.24 8.14
N ARG A 12 17.22 15.25 7.50
CA ARG A 12 16.76 14.16 6.64
C ARG A 12 17.67 13.92 5.44
N LEU A 13 18.28 14.96 4.87
CA LEU A 13 19.18 14.84 3.72
C LEU A 13 20.52 14.18 4.05
N THR A 14 20.82 13.95 5.33
CA THR A 14 22.04 13.25 5.79
C THR A 14 21.79 11.80 6.16
N LYS A 15 20.54 11.35 6.10
CA LYS A 15 20.08 10.03 6.56
C LYS A 15 19.66 9.16 5.36
N PRO A 16 19.64 7.82 5.50
CA PRO A 16 19.14 6.95 4.45
C PRO A 16 17.64 7.14 4.19
N VAL A 17 17.15 6.58 3.09
CA VAL A 17 15.73 6.64 2.74
C VAL A 17 14.84 6.11 3.87
N HIS A 18 13.69 6.73 4.10
CA HIS A 18 12.72 6.30 5.13
C HIS A 18 13.25 6.36 6.59
N ASP A 19 14.31 7.10 6.88
CA ASP A 19 14.79 7.30 8.26
C ASP A 19 13.68 7.83 9.18
N GLU A 20 13.56 7.23 10.37
CA GLU A 20 12.43 7.43 11.27
C GLU A 20 12.61 8.66 12.15
N ARG A 21 11.72 9.66 12.00
CA ARG A 21 11.61 10.74 13.00
C ARG A 21 10.78 10.30 14.21
N HIS A 22 11.07 10.86 15.38
CA HIS A 22 10.27 10.62 16.57
C HIS A 22 8.83 11.15 16.38
N VAL A 23 7.84 10.42 16.89
CA VAL A 23 6.41 10.77 16.83
C VAL A 23 5.79 10.70 18.22
N ARG A 24 4.89 11.65 18.51
CA ARG A 24 4.19 11.76 19.80
C ARG A 24 2.69 11.68 19.54
N ILE A 25 2.00 10.81 20.25
CA ILE A 25 0.59 10.49 20.03
C ILE A 25 -0.16 10.64 21.35
N ILE A 26 -1.33 11.30 21.29
CA ILE A 26 -2.31 11.27 22.37
C ILE A 26 -3.52 10.47 21.91
N CYS A 27 -3.90 9.47 22.69
CA CYS A 27 -5.14 8.74 22.54
C CYS A 27 -6.13 9.13 23.65
N ILE A 28 -7.36 9.45 23.29
CA ILE A 28 -8.41 9.84 24.25
C ILE A 28 -9.23 8.59 24.56
N GLY A 29 -9.19 8.13 25.81
CA GLY A 29 -9.87 6.94 26.31
C GLY A 29 -8.97 5.70 26.41
N ALA A 30 -9.13 4.94 27.49
CA ALA A 30 -8.45 3.67 27.77
C ALA A 30 -9.45 2.48 27.83
N GLY A 31 -10.51 2.55 27.01
CA GLY A 31 -11.37 1.41 26.70
C GLY A 31 -10.75 0.47 25.66
N ALA A 32 -11.57 -0.42 25.08
CA ALA A 32 -11.12 -1.39 24.08
C ALA A 32 -10.30 -0.75 22.95
N SER A 33 -10.72 0.42 22.43
CA SER A 33 -10.02 1.14 21.36
C SER A 33 -8.60 1.57 21.75
N GLY A 34 -8.47 2.26 22.88
CA GLY A 34 -7.17 2.79 23.34
C GLY A 34 -6.19 1.67 23.70
N LEU A 35 -6.68 0.61 24.37
CA LEU A 35 -5.87 -0.55 24.72
C LEU A 35 -5.36 -1.29 23.49
N LEU A 36 -6.23 -1.52 22.49
CA LEU A 36 -5.83 -2.13 21.23
C LEU A 36 -4.79 -1.26 20.48
N PHE A 37 -5.03 0.04 20.39
CA PHE A 37 -4.11 0.96 19.72
C PHE A 37 -2.73 0.96 20.39
N ALA A 38 -2.68 1.00 21.73
CA ALA A 38 -1.44 0.92 22.48
C ALA A 38 -0.68 -0.40 22.22
N TYR A 39 -1.39 -1.54 22.22
CA TYR A 39 -0.81 -2.84 21.90
C TYR A 39 -0.23 -2.88 20.48
N LYS A 40 -1.03 -2.50 19.47
CA LYS A 40 -0.61 -2.54 18.06
C LYS A 40 0.55 -1.58 17.78
N LEU A 41 0.54 -0.39 18.39
CA LEU A 41 1.63 0.58 18.28
C LEU A 41 2.91 0.04 18.94
N GLN A 42 2.85 -0.44 20.18
CA GLN A 42 4.00 -1.03 20.89
C GLN A 42 4.60 -2.23 20.13
N ARG A 43 3.74 -3.08 19.55
CA ARG A 43 4.19 -4.23 18.76
C ARG A 43 4.93 -3.79 17.49
N SER A 44 4.45 -2.74 16.83
CA SER A 44 4.88 -2.39 15.48
C SER A 44 5.92 -1.28 15.40
N PHE A 45 6.10 -0.43 16.42
CA PHE A 45 6.92 0.78 16.37
C PHE A 45 7.91 0.83 17.54
N GLU A 46 8.99 1.59 17.37
CA GLU A 46 10.02 1.74 18.40
C GLU A 46 10.31 3.21 18.76
N ASN A 47 10.25 4.12 17.78
CA ASN A 47 10.56 5.53 18.00
C ASN A 47 9.30 6.39 18.20
N PHE A 48 8.60 6.20 19.33
CA PHE A 48 7.36 6.92 19.63
C PHE A 48 7.16 7.25 21.12
N ASP A 49 6.36 8.27 21.38
CA ASP A 49 5.72 8.55 22.67
C ASP A 49 4.20 8.36 22.54
N LEU A 50 3.58 7.67 23.50
CA LEU A 50 2.13 7.48 23.57
C LEU A 50 1.60 7.81 24.97
N VAL A 51 0.53 8.59 25.03
CA VAL A 51 -0.26 8.81 26.26
C VAL A 51 -1.74 8.57 25.99
N LEU A 52 -2.38 7.76 26.84
CA LEU A 52 -3.82 7.55 26.88
C LEU A 52 -4.42 8.37 28.03
N TYR A 53 -5.24 9.37 27.74
CA TYR A 53 -5.97 10.10 28.78
C TYR A 53 -7.35 9.49 28.99
N GLU A 54 -7.62 9.02 30.21
CA GLU A 54 -8.87 8.37 30.59
C GLU A 54 -9.52 9.14 31.75
N LYS A 55 -10.78 9.56 31.56
CA LYS A 55 -11.51 10.34 32.55
C LYS A 55 -11.85 9.50 33.79
N ASN A 56 -12.06 8.20 33.60
CA ASN A 56 -12.44 7.31 34.68
C ASN A 56 -11.23 6.94 35.55
N GLU A 57 -11.53 6.41 36.74
CA GLU A 57 -10.50 5.95 37.68
C GLU A 57 -9.90 4.59 37.32
N ALA A 58 -10.49 3.90 36.33
CA ALA A 58 -10.04 2.63 35.79
C ALA A 58 -10.21 2.56 34.26
N ILE A 59 -9.62 1.54 33.65
CA ILE A 59 -9.67 1.26 32.21
C ILE A 59 -10.96 0.50 31.82
N ALA A 60 -11.02 0.00 30.58
CA ALA A 60 -12.11 -0.82 30.01
C ALA A 60 -13.40 -0.07 29.58
N GLY A 61 -13.43 1.26 29.73
CA GLY A 61 -14.44 2.13 29.11
C GLY A 61 -15.88 1.75 29.47
N THR A 62 -16.73 1.47 28.46
CA THR A 62 -18.15 1.09 28.65
C THR A 62 -18.33 -0.03 29.68
N TRP A 63 -17.42 -0.99 29.75
CA TRP A 63 -17.52 -2.14 30.66
C TRP A 63 -17.12 -1.82 32.10
N HIS A 64 -16.45 -0.70 32.33
CA HIS A 64 -16.24 -0.14 33.66
C HIS A 64 -17.42 0.74 34.10
N GLU A 65 -17.97 1.55 33.19
CA GLU A 65 -19.05 2.48 33.54
C GLU A 65 -20.42 1.82 33.73
N ASN A 66 -20.78 0.81 32.91
CA ASN A 66 -22.11 0.22 32.90
C ASN A 66 -22.16 -1.04 33.76
N VAL A 67 -22.61 -0.90 35.00
CA VAL A 67 -22.62 -1.98 36.01
C VAL A 67 -24.03 -2.36 36.50
N TYR A 68 -25.08 -2.00 35.75
CA TYR A 68 -26.46 -2.31 36.12
C TYR A 68 -26.74 -3.84 36.13
N PRO A 69 -27.72 -4.32 36.92
CA PRO A 69 -28.10 -5.73 36.97
C PRO A 69 -28.47 -6.29 35.60
N GLY A 70 -27.85 -7.41 35.21
CA GLY A 70 -28.06 -8.04 33.91
C GLY A 70 -27.21 -7.47 32.76
N CYS A 71 -26.38 -6.45 33.00
CA CYS A 71 -25.49 -5.88 31.99
C CYS A 71 -24.54 -6.96 31.42
N ALA A 72 -24.69 -7.25 30.13
CA ALA A 72 -23.97 -8.28 29.41
C ALA A 72 -23.75 -7.90 27.94
N CYS A 73 -22.80 -8.56 27.27
CA CYS A 73 -22.67 -8.46 25.81
C CYS A 73 -23.86 -9.16 25.12
N ASP A 74 -24.24 -8.65 23.96
CA ASP A 74 -25.32 -9.16 23.11
C ASP A 74 -24.78 -9.92 21.88
N ILE A 75 -23.48 -10.22 21.88
CA ILE A 75 -22.74 -10.98 20.88
C ILE A 75 -22.01 -12.12 21.61
N PRO A 76 -21.85 -13.32 21.00
CA PRO A 76 -21.14 -14.43 21.64
C PRO A 76 -19.75 -14.02 22.16
N SER A 77 -19.42 -14.33 23.41
CA SER A 77 -18.20 -13.87 24.10
C SER A 77 -16.92 -14.27 23.35
N HIS A 78 -16.91 -15.43 22.69
CA HIS A 78 -15.78 -15.89 21.88
C HIS A 78 -15.63 -15.17 20.51
N THR A 79 -16.62 -14.34 20.14
CA THR A 79 -16.59 -13.41 19.00
C THR A 79 -16.38 -11.96 19.46
N TYR A 80 -16.77 -11.62 20.70
CA TYR A 80 -16.44 -10.36 21.36
C TYR A 80 -15.09 -10.44 22.12
N THR A 81 -14.04 -10.81 21.39
CA THR A 81 -12.66 -10.88 21.87
C THR A 81 -11.72 -10.43 20.73
N TRP A 82 -10.49 -10.00 21.03
CA TRP A 82 -9.53 -9.75 19.94
C TRP A 82 -9.28 -11.06 19.18
N SER A 83 -9.26 -10.97 17.86
CA SER A 83 -9.18 -12.14 16.96
C SER A 83 -7.96 -13.00 17.22
N PHE A 84 -6.89 -12.39 17.74
CA PHE A 84 -5.60 -12.99 18.05
C PHE A 84 -5.39 -13.28 19.55
N GLU A 85 -6.29 -12.84 20.44
CA GLU A 85 -6.13 -12.94 21.90
C GLU A 85 -7.44 -13.42 22.54
N PRO A 86 -7.83 -14.69 22.33
CA PRO A 86 -9.08 -15.22 22.86
C PRO A 86 -9.01 -15.48 24.37
N SER A 87 -10.11 -15.20 25.06
CA SER A 87 -10.31 -15.73 26.42
C SER A 87 -10.75 -17.20 26.37
N LYS A 88 -10.10 -18.03 27.19
CA LYS A 88 -10.41 -19.46 27.36
C LYS A 88 -11.43 -19.73 28.46
N ASP A 89 -11.66 -18.73 29.32
CA ASP A 89 -12.38 -18.88 30.59
C ASP A 89 -13.73 -18.15 30.60
N TRP A 90 -14.30 -17.85 29.43
CA TRP A 90 -15.64 -17.28 29.40
C TRP A 90 -16.64 -18.20 30.12
N PRO A 91 -17.53 -17.64 30.96
CA PRO A 91 -18.48 -18.47 31.71
C PRO A 91 -19.71 -18.84 30.88
N SER A 92 -20.05 -18.06 29.87
CA SER A 92 -21.22 -18.30 29.02
C SER A 92 -21.11 -17.64 27.65
N VAL A 93 -22.03 -18.00 26.74
CA VAL A 93 -22.15 -17.41 25.41
C VAL A 93 -22.32 -15.90 25.47
N TYR A 94 -23.07 -15.35 26.42
CA TYR A 94 -23.22 -13.90 26.60
C TYR A 94 -22.62 -13.49 27.95
N ALA A 95 -21.33 -13.15 27.94
CA ALA A 95 -20.58 -12.76 29.13
C ALA A 95 -21.12 -11.48 29.77
N ASN A 96 -21.08 -11.42 31.10
CA ASN A 96 -21.52 -10.23 31.83
C ASN A 96 -20.45 -9.13 31.75
N SER A 97 -20.85 -7.90 32.11
CA SER A 97 -19.97 -6.73 32.11
C SER A 97 -18.68 -6.90 32.92
N ARG A 98 -18.71 -7.61 34.05
CA ARG A 98 -17.52 -7.83 34.90
C ARG A 98 -16.53 -8.76 34.23
N ASP A 99 -17.01 -9.84 33.59
CA ASP A 99 -16.15 -10.77 32.87
C ASP A 99 -15.40 -10.04 31.74
N ILE A 100 -16.12 -9.19 31.00
CA ILE A 100 -15.54 -8.45 29.86
C ILE A 100 -14.58 -7.34 30.34
N CYS A 101 -14.94 -6.65 31.43
CA CYS A 101 -14.03 -5.70 32.08
C CYS A 101 -12.73 -6.41 32.53
N ASN A 102 -12.85 -7.61 33.10
CA ASN A 102 -11.71 -8.41 33.52
C ASN A 102 -10.85 -8.88 32.33
N TYR A 103 -11.47 -9.26 31.21
CA TYR A 103 -10.75 -9.60 29.97
C TYR A 103 -9.86 -8.43 29.50
N PHE A 104 -10.40 -7.22 29.38
CA PHE A 104 -9.61 -6.07 28.94
C PHE A 104 -8.53 -5.65 29.95
N THR A 105 -8.81 -5.80 31.24
CA THR A 105 -7.82 -5.55 32.30
C THR A 105 -6.68 -6.57 32.24
N THR A 106 -7.01 -7.86 32.06
CA THR A 106 -6.04 -8.94 31.90
C THR A 106 -5.19 -8.75 30.65
N PHE A 107 -5.81 -8.39 29.52
CA PHE A 107 -5.12 -8.03 28.28
C PHE A 107 -4.11 -6.90 28.50
N ALA A 108 -4.54 -5.83 29.16
CA ALA A 108 -3.69 -4.68 29.43
C ALA A 108 -2.51 -5.02 30.36
N SER A 109 -2.73 -5.86 31.38
CA SER A 109 -1.67 -6.36 32.24
C SER A 109 -0.70 -7.30 31.51
N LYS A 110 -1.21 -8.25 30.71
CA LYS A 110 -0.40 -9.20 29.93
C LYS A 110 0.60 -8.51 29.01
N HIS A 111 0.21 -7.38 28.43
CA HIS A 111 1.04 -6.63 27.48
C HIS A 111 1.68 -5.37 28.07
N GLU A 112 1.63 -5.20 29.39
CA GLU A 112 2.25 -4.10 30.13
C GLU A 112 1.84 -2.70 29.62
N LEU A 113 0.57 -2.53 29.29
CA LEU A 113 0.06 -1.29 28.67
C LEU A 113 -0.13 -0.15 29.68
N SER A 114 0.00 -0.43 30.97
CA SER A 114 -0.27 0.54 32.05
C SER A 114 0.65 1.76 32.05
N LYS A 115 1.85 1.61 31.49
CA LYS A 115 2.81 2.69 31.31
C LYS A 115 2.29 3.81 30.39
N TYR A 116 1.30 3.53 29.53
CA TYR A 116 0.81 4.50 28.57
C TYR A 116 -0.37 5.35 29.07
N TRP A 117 -1.11 4.94 30.10
CA TRP A 117 -2.33 5.67 30.48
C TRP A 117 -2.18 6.59 31.69
N LYS A 118 -3.03 7.62 31.70
CA LYS A 118 -3.27 8.54 32.81
C LYS A 118 -4.76 8.50 33.13
N LEU A 119 -5.11 7.89 34.25
CA LEU A 119 -6.48 7.77 34.75
C LEU A 119 -6.89 9.04 35.50
N ASN A 120 -8.18 9.31 35.62
CA ASN A 120 -8.71 10.57 36.18
C ASN A 120 -8.23 11.82 35.43
N HIS A 121 -8.01 11.71 34.13
CA HIS A 121 -7.58 12.81 33.27
C HIS A 121 -8.57 12.97 32.11
N GLU A 122 -9.31 14.07 32.12
CA GLU A 122 -10.34 14.36 31.12
C GLU A 122 -9.85 15.40 30.12
N VAL A 123 -9.83 15.05 28.84
CA VAL A 123 -9.50 16.01 27.77
C VAL A 123 -10.66 17.02 27.62
N ARG A 124 -10.32 18.32 27.70
CA ARG A 124 -11.27 19.44 27.67
C ARG A 124 -11.22 20.26 26.39
N LYS A 125 -10.12 20.18 25.63
CA LYS A 125 -9.95 20.92 24.37
C LYS A 125 -8.78 20.35 23.57
N ALA A 126 -8.90 20.36 22.25
CA ALA A 126 -7.76 20.12 21.36
C ALA A 126 -7.78 21.14 20.21
N VAL A 127 -6.63 21.74 19.90
CA VAL A 127 -6.47 22.76 18.85
C VAL A 127 -5.29 22.43 17.96
N TRP A 128 -5.50 22.46 16.64
CA TRP A 128 -4.45 22.27 15.65
C TRP A 128 -3.60 23.52 15.47
N ASP A 129 -2.29 23.39 15.64
CA ASP A 129 -1.29 24.38 15.24
C ASP A 129 -0.73 23.99 13.86
N ASP A 130 -1.20 24.68 12.82
CA ASP A 130 -0.78 24.42 11.43
C ASP A 130 0.66 24.84 11.11
N LYS A 131 1.27 25.73 11.91
CA LYS A 131 2.67 26.12 11.73
C LYS A 131 3.59 25.06 12.32
N ALA A 132 3.25 24.52 13.48
CA ALA A 132 4.01 23.46 14.13
C ALA A 132 3.72 22.07 13.55
N GLY A 133 2.53 21.87 12.96
CA GLY A 133 2.06 20.58 12.47
C GLY A 133 1.74 19.61 13.60
N ARG A 134 1.06 20.10 14.64
CA ARG A 134 0.73 19.35 15.86
C ARG A 134 -0.57 19.82 16.50
N TRP A 135 -1.11 19.02 17.41
CA TRP A 135 -2.22 19.34 18.29
C TRP A 135 -1.70 19.81 19.64
N ASP A 136 -2.24 20.91 20.15
CA ASP A 136 -2.14 21.32 21.54
C ASP A 136 -3.42 20.89 22.27
N VAL A 137 -3.27 20.22 23.42
CA VAL A 137 -4.35 19.53 24.14
C VAL A 137 -4.41 20.01 25.58
N GLU A 138 -5.62 20.35 26.03
CA GLU A 138 -5.93 20.74 27.41
C GLU A 138 -6.60 19.59 28.14
N ILE A 139 -6.06 19.22 29.30
CA ILE A 139 -6.47 18.05 30.08
C ILE A 139 -6.74 18.48 31.53
N ALA A 140 -7.93 18.20 32.04
CA ALA A 140 -8.25 18.39 33.45
C ALA A 140 -7.86 17.14 34.25
N ASN A 141 -7.05 17.31 35.29
CA ASN A 141 -6.82 16.29 36.31
C ASN A 141 -7.98 16.32 37.30
N LEU A 142 -8.78 15.26 37.31
CA LEU A 142 -10.00 15.18 38.11
C LEU A 142 -9.74 14.90 39.59
N LYS A 143 -8.51 14.52 39.98
CA LYS A 143 -8.15 14.27 41.38
C LYS A 143 -7.90 15.57 42.16
N ASP A 144 -7.22 16.52 41.54
CA ASP A 144 -6.79 17.77 42.19
C ASP A 144 -7.36 19.04 41.53
N GLY A 145 -8.07 18.91 40.40
CA GLY A 145 -8.69 20.01 39.67
C GLY A 145 -7.71 20.83 38.81
N THR A 146 -6.44 20.44 38.72
CA THR A 146 -5.44 21.16 37.91
C THR A 146 -5.65 20.93 36.42
N THR A 147 -5.17 21.87 35.60
CA THR A 147 -5.16 21.74 34.13
C THR A 147 -3.75 21.48 33.64
N VAL A 148 -3.59 20.43 32.84
CA VAL A 148 -2.36 20.02 32.17
C VAL A 148 -2.46 20.40 30.70
N HIS A 149 -1.42 21.00 30.15
CA HIS A 149 -1.28 21.23 28.72
C HIS A 149 -0.25 20.26 28.15
N ASP A 150 -0.65 19.49 27.13
CA ASP A 150 0.23 18.58 26.39
C ASP A 150 0.10 18.84 24.89
N HIS A 151 0.93 18.19 24.09
CA HIS A 151 0.87 18.25 22.63
C HIS A 151 1.17 16.90 21.99
N CYS A 152 0.70 16.72 20.76
CA CYS A 152 0.97 15.52 19.98
C CYS A 152 0.96 15.80 18.48
N HIS A 153 1.65 14.95 17.71
CA HIS A 153 1.58 14.98 16.25
C HIS A 153 0.28 14.36 15.73
N PHE A 154 -0.27 13.38 16.47
CA PHE A 154 -1.49 12.65 16.14
C PHE A 154 -2.43 12.61 17.34
N LEU A 155 -3.70 12.93 17.08
CA LEU A 155 -4.77 12.84 18.06
C LEU A 155 -5.70 11.69 17.68
N ILE A 156 -5.75 10.65 18.54
CA ILE A 156 -6.57 9.46 18.34
C ILE A 156 -7.77 9.53 19.28
N ASN A 157 -8.97 9.54 18.75
CA ASN A 157 -10.19 9.51 19.53
C ASN A 157 -10.69 8.07 19.72
N GLY A 158 -10.39 7.51 20.89
CA GLY A 158 -10.86 6.21 21.35
C GLY A 158 -11.98 6.30 22.40
N SER A 159 -12.65 7.46 22.51
CA SER A 159 -13.58 7.75 23.62
C SER A 159 -14.90 7.00 23.54
N GLY A 160 -15.29 6.49 22.36
CA GLY A 160 -16.52 5.73 22.14
C GLY A 160 -17.81 6.59 22.16
N VAL A 161 -18.84 6.10 21.45
CA VAL A 161 -20.11 6.82 21.31
C VAL A 161 -21.16 6.47 22.38
N LEU A 162 -21.13 5.25 22.94
CA LEU A 162 -22.12 4.75 23.90
C LEU A 162 -21.68 4.93 25.36
N ASN A 163 -21.35 6.16 25.76
CA ASN A 163 -21.08 6.49 27.16
C ASN A 163 -21.42 7.95 27.56
N ASN A 164 -22.07 8.72 26.68
CA ASN A 164 -22.60 10.04 27.01
C ASN A 164 -24.09 9.94 27.34
N TRP A 165 -24.46 9.81 28.61
CA TRP A 165 -25.86 9.63 29.00
C TRP A 165 -26.49 10.95 29.50
N LYS A 166 -27.82 11.03 29.43
CA LYS A 166 -28.61 12.12 30.02
C LYS A 166 -29.93 11.57 30.55
N MET A 167 -30.50 12.24 31.54
CA MET A 167 -31.86 11.95 31.97
C MET A 167 -32.84 12.16 30.80
N PRO A 168 -33.91 11.35 30.70
CA PRO A 168 -34.91 11.56 29.67
C PRO A 168 -35.60 12.91 29.85
N ASP A 169 -36.09 13.46 28.74
CA ASP A 169 -36.79 14.74 28.70
C ASP A 169 -38.21 14.58 29.27
N ILE A 170 -38.30 14.57 30.60
CA ILE A 170 -39.51 14.37 31.41
C ILE A 170 -39.49 15.42 32.52
N THR A 171 -40.61 16.12 32.74
CA THR A 171 -40.70 17.13 33.80
C THR A 171 -41.03 16.51 35.17
N GLY A 172 -40.61 17.12 36.27
CA GLY A 172 -41.02 16.72 37.63
C GLY A 172 -40.06 15.78 38.37
N PHE A 173 -38.84 15.56 37.87
CA PHE A 173 -37.79 14.82 38.61
C PHE A 173 -37.50 15.39 39.99
N ASP A 174 -37.62 16.71 40.15
CA ASP A 174 -37.49 17.45 41.40
C ASP A 174 -38.63 17.19 42.39
N LYS A 175 -39.78 16.71 41.91
CA LYS A 175 -40.98 16.45 42.72
C LYS A 175 -41.08 15.00 43.21
N PHE A 176 -40.49 14.06 42.48
CA PHE A 176 -40.60 12.64 42.79
C PHE A 176 -39.90 12.30 44.12
N LYS A 177 -40.65 11.73 45.08
CA LYS A 177 -40.12 11.40 46.41
C LYS A 177 -39.35 10.07 46.46
N GLY A 178 -39.50 9.24 45.42
CA GLY A 178 -38.80 7.96 45.31
C GLY A 178 -37.36 8.09 44.79
N VAL A 179 -36.67 6.95 44.65
CA VAL A 179 -35.28 6.91 44.17
C VAL A 179 -35.25 6.87 42.65
N VAL A 180 -34.39 7.67 42.01
CA VAL A 180 -34.19 7.65 40.56
C VAL A 180 -32.82 7.08 40.21
N LEU A 181 -32.80 6.08 39.35
CA LEU A 181 -31.60 5.45 38.81
C LEU A 181 -31.53 5.64 37.30
N HIS A 182 -30.32 5.77 36.75
CA HIS A 182 -30.07 5.65 35.32
C HIS A 182 -29.12 4.49 35.06
N THR A 183 -29.36 3.67 34.04
CA THR A 183 -28.56 2.45 33.81
C THR A 183 -27.07 2.74 33.58
N ALA A 184 -26.75 3.86 32.93
CA ALA A 184 -25.37 4.30 32.70
C ALA A 184 -24.67 4.95 33.91
N ARG A 185 -25.37 5.11 35.04
CA ARG A 185 -24.80 5.57 36.32
C ARG A 185 -25.50 4.85 37.46
N TRP A 186 -25.30 3.54 37.50
CA TRP A 186 -25.98 2.68 38.44
C TRP A 186 -25.43 2.85 39.86
N ASP A 187 -26.30 3.08 40.83
CA ASP A 187 -25.95 3.12 42.26
C ASP A 187 -26.20 1.74 42.90
N ASN A 188 -25.12 1.06 43.29
CA ASN A 188 -25.18 -0.26 43.90
C ASN A 188 -25.66 -0.24 45.36
N SER A 189 -25.81 0.93 45.98
CA SER A 189 -26.30 1.06 47.36
C SER A 189 -27.83 0.98 47.48
N VAL A 190 -28.54 1.13 46.36
CA VAL A 190 -30.01 1.13 46.33
C VAL A 190 -30.56 -0.29 46.37
N ASP A 191 -31.28 -0.63 47.44
CA ASP A 191 -31.96 -1.91 47.60
C ASP A 191 -33.31 -1.92 46.86
N LEU A 192 -33.45 -2.85 45.91
CA LEU A 192 -34.67 -3.05 45.12
C LEU A 192 -35.63 -4.06 45.77
N THR A 193 -35.22 -4.74 46.85
CA THR A 193 -35.98 -5.82 47.47
C THR A 193 -37.35 -5.32 47.95
N ASP A 194 -38.40 -6.04 47.58
CA ASP A 194 -39.80 -5.74 47.92
C ASP A 194 -40.32 -4.35 47.50
N LYS A 195 -39.62 -3.65 46.59
CA LYS A 195 -40.05 -2.36 46.04
C LYS A 195 -40.95 -2.49 44.82
N HIS A 196 -41.78 -1.49 44.59
CA HIS A 196 -42.47 -1.28 43.31
C HIS A 196 -41.59 -0.40 42.41
N VAL A 197 -41.03 -1.01 41.35
CA VAL A 197 -40.06 -0.36 40.47
C VAL A 197 -40.71 0.07 39.15
N GLY A 198 -40.55 1.32 38.76
CA GLY A 198 -40.81 1.81 37.41
C GLY A 198 -39.60 1.60 36.52
N LEU A 199 -39.78 1.10 35.29
CA LEU A 199 -38.70 0.93 34.31
C LEU A 199 -39.07 1.66 33.00
N ILE A 200 -38.33 2.71 32.66
CA ILE A 200 -38.53 3.45 31.40
C ILE A 200 -37.55 2.93 30.35
N GLY A 201 -38.10 2.42 29.24
CA GLY A 201 -37.31 2.07 28.06
C GLY A 201 -37.61 0.67 27.53
N ASN A 202 -37.26 0.45 26.26
CA ASN A 202 -37.34 -0.85 25.58
C ASN A 202 -36.17 -1.02 24.60
N GLY A 203 -34.97 -0.73 25.09
CA GLY A 203 -33.70 -0.99 24.41
C GLY A 203 -32.88 -2.00 25.22
N SER A 204 -31.65 -2.28 24.79
CA SER A 204 -30.82 -3.35 25.36
C SER A 204 -30.67 -3.27 26.88
N SER A 205 -30.48 -2.08 27.46
CA SER A 205 -30.41 -1.93 28.92
C SER A 205 -31.70 -2.31 29.63
N ALA A 206 -32.87 -1.90 29.13
CA ALA A 206 -34.15 -2.25 29.75
C ALA A 206 -34.45 -3.76 29.62
N ILE A 207 -34.12 -4.33 28.46
CA ILE A 207 -34.27 -5.76 28.17
C ILE A 207 -33.45 -6.62 29.13
N GLN A 208 -32.26 -6.16 29.50
CA GLN A 208 -31.38 -6.86 30.44
C GLN A 208 -31.76 -6.62 31.91
N VAL A 209 -32.15 -5.39 32.27
CA VAL A 209 -32.51 -5.04 33.66
C VAL A 209 -33.77 -5.76 34.12
N LEU A 210 -34.83 -5.80 33.30
CA LEU A 210 -36.13 -6.34 33.69
C LEU A 210 -36.04 -7.78 34.26
N PRO A 211 -35.52 -8.78 33.52
CA PRO A 211 -35.43 -10.16 34.02
C PRO A 211 -34.45 -10.27 35.21
N ALA A 212 -33.44 -9.42 35.30
CA ALA A 212 -32.46 -9.45 36.39
C ALA A 212 -33.02 -8.94 37.74
N ILE A 213 -33.98 -8.01 37.71
CA ILE A 213 -34.59 -7.43 38.91
C ILE A 213 -35.92 -8.07 39.30
N ALA A 214 -36.69 -8.59 38.33
CA ALA A 214 -38.04 -9.13 38.57
C ALA A 214 -38.14 -10.18 39.70
N PRO A 215 -37.15 -11.07 39.90
CA PRO A 215 -37.18 -12.00 41.03
C PRO A 215 -37.06 -11.34 42.41
N LYS A 216 -36.45 -10.15 42.51
CA LYS A 216 -36.10 -9.47 43.78
C LYS A 216 -37.12 -8.43 44.21
N VAL A 217 -37.80 -7.80 43.26
CA VAL A 217 -38.76 -6.72 43.50
C VAL A 217 -40.16 -7.25 43.82
N LYS A 218 -41.00 -6.40 44.43
CA LYS A 218 -42.42 -6.70 44.68
C LYS A 218 -43.23 -6.63 43.40
N LYS A 219 -43.03 -5.58 42.60
CA LYS A 219 -43.75 -5.33 41.34
C LYS A 219 -42.89 -4.46 40.42
N VAL A 220 -42.99 -4.67 39.10
CA VAL A 220 -42.41 -3.76 38.09
C VAL A 220 -43.52 -3.14 37.26
N THR A 221 -43.48 -1.82 37.05
CA THR A 221 -44.25 -1.15 35.99
C THR A 221 -43.27 -0.73 34.90
N THR A 222 -43.34 -1.37 33.73
CA THR A 222 -42.44 -1.07 32.60
C THR A 222 -43.14 -0.25 31.53
N PHE A 223 -42.51 0.84 31.11
CA PHE A 223 -43.06 1.82 30.16
C PHE A 223 -42.41 1.64 28.80
N ILE A 224 -43.18 1.12 27.85
CA ILE A 224 -42.70 0.76 26.51
C ILE A 224 -43.43 1.61 25.46
N ARG A 225 -42.66 2.45 24.77
CA ARG A 225 -43.17 3.32 23.69
C ARG A 225 -43.15 2.65 22.31
N THR A 226 -42.16 1.79 22.05
CA THR A 226 -41.92 1.23 20.73
C THR A 226 -41.42 -0.21 20.85
N PRO A 227 -41.92 -1.15 20.03
CA PRO A 227 -41.47 -2.53 20.03
C PRO A 227 -40.00 -2.65 19.57
N THR A 228 -39.38 -3.79 19.88
CA THR A 228 -38.02 -4.14 19.47
C THR A 228 -37.91 -5.63 19.26
N TRP A 229 -37.00 -6.05 18.38
CA TRP A 229 -36.76 -7.46 18.12
C TRP A 229 -36.00 -8.09 19.29
N VAL A 230 -36.58 -9.12 19.89
CA VAL A 230 -36.00 -9.88 20.99
C VAL A 230 -36.11 -11.36 20.68
N ALA A 231 -35.03 -11.97 20.21
CA ALA A 231 -34.89 -13.41 20.12
C ALA A 231 -33.40 -13.75 19.95
N PRO A 232 -32.89 -14.83 20.55
CA PRO A 232 -31.63 -15.40 20.11
C PRO A 232 -31.82 -15.88 18.67
N VAL A 233 -30.88 -15.53 17.79
CA VAL A 233 -30.83 -16.11 16.45
C VAL A 233 -30.49 -17.58 16.60
N GLN A 234 -31.14 -18.45 15.83
CA GLN A 234 -30.89 -19.89 15.87
C GLN A 234 -29.39 -20.21 15.73
N GLY A 235 -28.85 -21.01 16.65
CA GLY A 235 -27.42 -21.35 16.75
C GLY A 235 -26.60 -20.39 17.63
N LEU A 236 -27.18 -19.31 18.15
CA LEU A 236 -26.56 -18.34 19.07
C LEU A 236 -27.35 -18.25 20.40
N GLU A 237 -27.94 -19.35 20.85
CA GLU A 237 -28.71 -19.42 22.08
C GLU A 237 -27.84 -19.18 23.33
N GLN A 238 -28.47 -18.75 24.43
CA GLN A 238 -27.79 -18.66 25.72
C GLN A 238 -27.34 -20.06 26.15
N HIS A 239 -26.04 -20.23 26.38
CA HIS A 239 -25.45 -21.43 26.96
C HIS A 239 -24.42 -21.05 28.02
N VAL A 240 -24.46 -21.72 29.17
CA VAL A 240 -23.45 -21.58 30.22
C VAL A 240 -22.47 -22.71 30.02
N TYR A 241 -21.20 -22.37 29.78
CA TYR A 241 -20.21 -23.38 29.44
C TYR A 241 -19.97 -24.32 30.62
N THR A 242 -19.88 -25.62 30.36
CA THR A 242 -19.57 -26.62 31.39
C THR A 242 -18.09 -26.55 31.79
N ALA A 243 -17.72 -27.23 32.88
CA ALA A 243 -16.32 -27.32 33.29
C ALA A 243 -15.48 -28.06 32.24
N GLU A 244 -16.07 -29.04 31.57
CA GLU A 244 -15.46 -29.84 30.51
C GLU A 244 -15.21 -29.00 29.26
N GLU A 245 -16.17 -28.17 28.84
CA GLU A 245 -16.02 -27.26 27.70
C GLU A 245 -14.90 -26.25 27.95
N ARG A 246 -14.89 -25.60 29.13
CA ARG A 246 -13.81 -24.68 29.51
C ARG A 246 -12.45 -25.39 29.57
N LYS A 247 -12.41 -26.61 30.09
CA LYS A 247 -11.19 -27.43 30.09
C LYS A 247 -10.72 -27.72 28.66
N LEU A 248 -11.62 -28.10 27.76
CA LEU A 248 -11.33 -28.32 26.34
C LEU A 248 -10.74 -27.05 25.70
N PHE A 249 -11.39 -25.90 25.90
CA PHE A 249 -10.90 -24.61 25.38
C PHE A 249 -9.51 -24.26 25.91
N ALA A 250 -9.21 -24.65 27.16
CA ALA A 250 -7.91 -24.42 27.78
C ALA A 250 -6.81 -25.35 27.24
N THR A 251 -7.13 -26.62 26.99
CA THR A 251 -6.15 -27.67 26.70
C THR A 251 -5.99 -28.03 25.22
N ASP A 252 -6.97 -27.73 24.36
CA ASP A 252 -6.95 -28.06 22.93
C ASP A 252 -7.10 -26.79 22.05
N PRO A 253 -5.99 -26.19 21.61
CA PRO A 253 -6.01 -24.99 20.79
C PRO A 253 -6.70 -25.16 19.42
N GLU A 254 -6.66 -26.35 18.81
CA GLU A 254 -7.27 -26.56 17.49
C GLU A 254 -8.79 -26.68 17.61
N ALA A 255 -9.28 -27.47 18.56
CA ALA A 255 -10.71 -27.58 18.84
C ALA A 255 -11.29 -26.22 19.24
N PHE A 256 -10.54 -25.45 20.04
CA PHE A 256 -10.96 -24.11 20.44
C PHE A 256 -11.01 -23.13 19.26
N LEU A 257 -10.00 -23.13 18.38
CA LEU A 257 -10.02 -22.30 17.17
C LEU A 257 -11.18 -22.67 16.25
N ALA A 258 -11.44 -23.96 16.05
CA ALA A 258 -12.56 -24.45 15.24
C ALA A 258 -13.91 -24.02 15.82
N TYR A 259 -14.08 -24.07 17.14
CA TYR A 259 -15.28 -23.56 17.82
C TYR A 259 -15.47 -22.05 17.58
N ARG A 260 -14.43 -21.24 17.78
CA ARG A 260 -14.48 -19.78 17.56
C ARG A 260 -14.85 -19.45 16.11
N LYS A 261 -14.23 -20.11 15.14
CA LYS A 261 -14.53 -19.94 13.71
C LYS A 261 -15.98 -20.30 13.40
N ARG A 262 -16.54 -21.34 14.01
CA ARG A 262 -17.96 -21.68 13.82
C ARG A 262 -18.89 -20.55 14.29
N GLN A 263 -18.65 -20.01 15.48
CA GLN A 263 -19.48 -18.94 16.05
C GLN A 263 -19.41 -17.63 15.25
N GLU A 264 -18.21 -17.24 14.85
CA GLU A 264 -18.00 -16.06 14.04
C GLU A 264 -18.59 -16.24 12.62
N THR A 265 -18.64 -17.49 12.10
CA THR A 265 -19.17 -17.79 10.76
C THR A 265 -20.68 -17.66 10.78
N ALA A 266 -21.31 -18.21 11.83
CA ALA A 266 -22.74 -18.04 12.07
C ALA A 266 -23.11 -16.56 12.13
N THR A 267 -22.33 -15.74 12.84
CA THR A 267 -22.57 -14.29 12.95
C THR A 267 -22.38 -13.56 11.60
N SER A 268 -21.33 -13.88 10.87
CA SER A 268 -21.01 -13.22 9.58
C SER A 268 -22.06 -13.53 8.50
N ASN A 269 -22.60 -14.76 8.48
CA ASN A 269 -23.64 -15.16 7.52
C ASN A 269 -24.97 -14.41 7.70
N LEU A 270 -25.18 -13.74 8.84
CA LEU A 270 -26.41 -12.98 9.10
C LEU A 270 -26.50 -11.68 8.32
N PHE A 271 -25.43 -11.19 7.67
CA PHE A 271 -25.46 -9.88 7.02
C PHE A 271 -26.61 -9.73 6.01
N GLY A 272 -27.00 -10.81 5.33
CA GLY A 272 -28.12 -10.83 4.38
C GLY A 272 -29.50 -10.49 4.97
N ILE A 273 -29.67 -10.47 6.30
CA ILE A 273 -30.92 -10.03 6.95
C ILE A 273 -31.09 -8.51 6.87
N PHE A 274 -30.00 -7.73 6.81
CA PHE A 274 -30.09 -6.26 6.80
C PHE A 274 -30.49 -5.69 5.43
N ILE A 275 -30.77 -6.56 4.48
CA ILE A 275 -31.11 -6.30 3.10
C ILE A 275 -32.64 -6.39 2.96
N SER A 276 -33.29 -5.26 2.69
CA SER A 276 -34.75 -5.19 2.64
C SER A 276 -35.31 -6.05 1.51
N GLY A 277 -36.34 -6.83 1.82
CA GLY A 277 -37.04 -7.67 0.85
C GLY A 277 -36.31 -8.94 0.43
N SER A 278 -35.11 -9.21 0.95
CA SER A 278 -34.38 -10.47 0.70
C SER A 278 -35.17 -11.68 1.21
N GLU A 279 -34.97 -12.84 0.59
CA GLU A 279 -35.64 -14.09 1.02
C GLU A 279 -35.27 -14.45 2.45
N VAL A 280 -33.98 -14.30 2.80
CA VAL A 280 -33.47 -14.52 4.15
C VAL A 280 -34.14 -13.56 5.14
N GLN A 281 -34.30 -12.28 4.78
CA GLN A 281 -34.94 -11.31 5.65
C GLN A 281 -36.42 -11.62 5.91
N LYS A 282 -37.15 -12.07 4.87
CA LYS A 282 -38.55 -12.50 5.01
C LYS A 282 -38.67 -13.71 5.93
N ALA A 283 -37.89 -14.77 5.64
CA ALA A 283 -37.89 -16.01 6.40
C ALA A 283 -37.55 -15.78 7.89
N ILE A 284 -36.48 -15.04 8.17
CA ILE A 284 -36.06 -14.74 9.54
C ILE A 284 -37.08 -13.85 10.26
N SER A 285 -37.67 -12.87 9.58
CA SER A 285 -38.71 -12.02 10.18
C SER A 285 -39.94 -12.84 10.61
N GLU A 286 -40.40 -13.78 9.78
CA GLU A 286 -41.55 -14.64 10.11
C GLU A 286 -41.25 -15.57 11.29
N ASP A 287 -40.11 -16.26 11.25
CA ASP A 287 -39.65 -17.15 12.31
C ASP A 287 -39.46 -16.41 13.65
N MET A 288 -38.82 -15.23 13.64
CA MET A 288 -38.68 -14.41 14.84
C MET A 288 -40.03 -13.95 15.41
N ARG A 289 -41.01 -13.57 14.58
CA ARG A 289 -42.35 -13.22 15.09
C ARG A 289 -43.01 -14.40 15.77
N ALA A 290 -42.94 -15.59 15.16
CA ALA A 290 -43.51 -16.81 15.74
C ALA A 290 -42.88 -17.11 17.12
N ARG A 291 -41.53 -17.06 17.22
CA ARG A 291 -40.82 -17.27 18.49
C ARG A 291 -41.16 -16.21 19.54
N MET A 292 -41.21 -14.94 19.17
CA MET A 292 -41.56 -13.86 20.11
C MET A 292 -42.98 -14.03 20.66
N LYS A 293 -43.95 -14.37 19.81
CA LYS A 293 -45.33 -14.64 20.23
C LYS A 293 -45.40 -15.83 21.18
N ALA A 294 -44.71 -16.91 20.86
CA ALA A 294 -44.66 -18.10 21.70
C ALA A 294 -44.04 -17.81 23.08
N ALA A 295 -42.94 -17.05 23.14
CA ALA A 295 -42.27 -16.71 24.40
C ALA A 295 -43.08 -15.73 25.28
N LEU A 296 -43.80 -14.79 24.67
CA LEU A 296 -44.68 -13.86 25.40
C LEU A 296 -45.86 -14.58 26.06
N ASN A 297 -46.45 -15.56 25.36
CA ASN A 297 -47.63 -16.33 25.79
C ASN A 297 -48.76 -15.46 26.40
N ASN A 298 -48.96 -14.25 25.84
CA ASN A 298 -49.93 -13.27 26.34
C ASN A 298 -50.44 -12.39 25.18
N GLU A 299 -51.69 -12.59 24.77
CA GLU A 299 -52.29 -11.89 23.62
C GLU A 299 -52.36 -10.37 23.81
N SER A 300 -52.53 -9.89 25.06
CA SER A 300 -52.60 -8.45 25.35
C SER A 300 -51.27 -7.72 25.12
N LEU A 301 -50.16 -8.46 24.97
CA LEU A 301 -48.82 -7.95 24.74
C LEU A 301 -48.31 -8.18 23.31
N GLU A 302 -49.11 -8.75 22.39
CA GLU A 302 -48.67 -9.00 21.01
C GLU A 302 -48.18 -7.74 20.27
N TRP A 303 -48.64 -6.56 20.68
CA TRP A 303 -48.18 -5.29 20.12
C TRP A 303 -46.67 -5.01 20.34
N ILE A 304 -46.00 -5.77 21.21
CA ILE A 304 -44.54 -5.74 21.42
C ILE A 304 -43.78 -6.42 20.27
N VAL A 305 -44.46 -7.27 19.48
CA VAL A 305 -43.86 -7.93 18.31
C VAL A 305 -43.74 -6.92 17.16
N PRO A 306 -42.53 -6.61 16.66
CA PRO A 306 -42.34 -5.59 15.63
C PRO A 306 -42.96 -5.93 14.27
N ASN A 307 -43.37 -4.89 13.55
CA ASN A 307 -43.87 -4.97 12.17
C ASN A 307 -42.89 -4.44 11.11
N PHE A 308 -41.80 -3.81 11.53
CA PHE A 308 -40.67 -3.41 10.66
C PHE A 308 -39.63 -4.54 10.57
N GLY A 309 -38.76 -4.53 9.57
CA GLY A 309 -37.75 -5.55 9.30
C GLY A 309 -36.81 -5.81 10.47
N VAL A 310 -36.43 -7.08 10.64
CA VAL A 310 -35.36 -7.52 11.54
C VAL A 310 -34.07 -6.74 11.23
N GLY A 311 -33.42 -6.22 12.26
CA GLY A 311 -32.17 -5.46 12.14
C GLY A 311 -32.32 -3.94 11.98
N CYS A 312 -33.54 -3.41 11.72
CA CYS A 312 -33.76 -1.95 11.69
C CYS A 312 -33.31 -1.28 13.00
N ARG A 313 -33.50 -1.97 14.12
CA ARG A 313 -32.88 -1.69 15.43
C ARG A 313 -31.92 -2.82 15.77
N ARG A 314 -30.93 -2.54 16.62
CA ARG A 314 -29.98 -3.54 17.13
C ARG A 314 -30.73 -4.74 17.69
N LEU A 315 -30.40 -5.93 17.19
CA LEU A 315 -30.93 -7.18 17.71
C LEU A 315 -30.40 -7.42 19.12
N THR A 316 -31.24 -7.92 20.01
CA THR A 316 -30.84 -8.24 21.39
C THR A 316 -31.33 -9.65 21.71
N PRO A 317 -30.48 -10.55 22.25
CA PRO A 317 -30.89 -11.91 22.61
C PRO A 317 -32.04 -11.93 23.64
N GLY A 318 -31.98 -11.03 24.61
CA GLY A 318 -33.02 -10.78 25.62
C GLY A 318 -33.46 -12.00 26.41
N VAL A 319 -32.48 -12.74 26.94
CA VAL A 319 -32.67 -13.94 27.76
C VAL A 319 -33.69 -13.70 28.88
N GLY A 320 -34.82 -14.41 28.85
CA GLY A 320 -35.88 -14.33 29.86
C GLY A 320 -36.74 -13.07 29.81
N TYR A 321 -36.52 -12.14 28.88
CA TYR A 321 -37.20 -10.85 28.85
C TYR A 321 -38.69 -10.98 28.47
N LEU A 322 -39.00 -11.73 27.41
CA LEU A 322 -40.36 -11.88 26.92
C LEU A 322 -41.23 -12.65 27.91
N GLU A 323 -40.66 -13.68 28.54
CA GLU A 323 -41.30 -14.46 29.59
C GLU A 323 -41.56 -13.59 30.84
N THR A 324 -40.61 -12.71 31.19
CA THR A 324 -40.76 -11.80 32.33
C THR A 324 -41.86 -10.75 32.08
N LEU A 325 -42.03 -10.28 30.85
CA LEU A 325 -43.13 -9.36 30.50
C LEU A 325 -44.52 -9.97 30.75
N GLY A 326 -44.66 -11.28 30.56
CA GLY A 326 -45.91 -12.01 30.78
C GLY A 326 -46.18 -12.38 32.25
N SER A 327 -45.26 -12.10 33.17
CA SER A 327 -45.39 -12.46 34.59
C SER A 327 -46.39 -11.56 35.34
N ASP A 328 -47.12 -12.14 36.31
CA ASP A 328 -48.02 -11.41 37.22
C ASP A 328 -47.34 -10.28 38.02
N LYS A 329 -46.00 -10.33 38.16
CA LYS A 329 -45.23 -9.27 38.82
C LYS A 329 -44.99 -8.03 37.95
N VAL A 330 -45.25 -8.11 36.64
CA VAL A 330 -44.90 -7.06 35.67
C VAL A 330 -46.16 -6.46 35.06
N GLN A 331 -46.34 -5.15 35.24
CA GLN A 331 -47.34 -4.37 34.55
C GLN A 331 -46.68 -3.67 33.35
N VAL A 332 -47.07 -4.04 32.14
CA VAL A 332 -46.61 -3.39 30.91
C VAL A 332 -47.52 -2.23 30.56
N VAL A 333 -46.96 -1.03 30.47
CA VAL A 333 -47.67 0.19 30.06
C VAL A 333 -47.25 0.55 28.63
N LYS A 334 -48.23 0.58 27.73
CA LYS A 334 -48.07 1.03 26.35
C LYS A 334 -48.15 2.55 26.30
N GLY A 335 -47.01 3.23 26.36
CA GLY A 335 -46.97 4.69 26.42
C GLY A 335 -45.64 5.22 26.92
N GLY A 336 -45.35 6.49 26.62
CA GLY A 336 -44.24 7.23 27.20
C GLY A 336 -44.61 7.87 28.53
N VAL A 337 -43.64 8.00 29.44
CA VAL A 337 -43.78 8.86 30.63
C VAL A 337 -43.58 10.31 30.21
N VAL A 338 -44.51 11.19 30.57
CA VAL A 338 -44.50 12.62 30.21
C VAL A 338 -44.10 13.53 31.37
N SER A 339 -44.46 13.15 32.60
CA SER A 339 -44.07 13.88 33.82
C SER A 339 -44.04 12.97 35.03
N LEU A 340 -43.42 13.44 36.11
CA LEU A 340 -43.42 12.79 37.42
C LEU A 340 -44.21 13.63 38.44
N THR A 341 -44.96 12.93 39.28
CA THR A 341 -45.62 13.48 40.48
C THR A 341 -44.77 13.15 41.71
N GLU A 342 -45.27 13.51 42.90
CA GLU A 342 -44.64 13.06 44.15
C GLU A 342 -44.62 11.54 44.31
N ASN A 343 -45.59 10.83 43.69
CA ASN A 343 -45.83 9.41 43.91
C ASN A 343 -45.36 8.51 42.74
N GLY A 344 -45.19 9.04 41.53
CA GLY A 344 -44.81 8.19 40.39
C GLY A 344 -44.87 8.83 39.01
N CYS A 345 -45.04 7.99 38.00
CA CYS A 345 -44.97 8.36 36.59
C CYS A 345 -46.35 8.67 36.02
N VAL A 346 -46.51 9.82 35.37
CA VAL A 346 -47.68 10.13 34.54
C VAL A 346 -47.36 9.77 33.10
N CYS A 347 -48.17 8.92 32.48
CA CYS A 347 -48.02 8.53 31.08
C CYS A 347 -48.82 9.42 30.13
N ASP A 348 -48.51 9.30 28.84
CA ASP A 348 -49.23 9.95 27.73
C ASP A 348 -50.72 9.60 27.64
N ASN A 349 -51.15 8.52 28.29
CA ASN A 349 -52.57 8.16 28.48
C ASN A 349 -53.27 8.95 29.61
N GLY A 350 -52.57 9.84 30.30
CA GLY A 350 -53.09 10.65 31.42
C GLY A 350 -53.18 9.90 32.77
N GLN A 351 -52.79 8.63 32.82
CA GLN A 351 -52.81 7.84 34.05
C GLN A 351 -51.50 7.99 34.84
N GLU A 352 -51.63 8.08 36.16
CA GLU A 352 -50.51 8.03 37.10
C GLU A 352 -50.23 6.60 37.56
N TYR A 353 -48.96 6.22 37.59
CA TYR A 353 -48.46 4.94 38.05
C TYR A 353 -47.50 5.16 39.22
N PRO A 354 -47.97 4.95 40.47
CA PRO A 354 -47.12 5.08 41.65
C PRO A 354 -45.98 4.06 41.64
N VAL A 355 -44.77 4.49 41.99
CA VAL A 355 -43.57 3.64 42.08
C VAL A 355 -42.65 4.14 43.18
N ASP A 356 -41.97 3.23 43.88
CA ASP A 356 -40.99 3.56 44.92
C ASP A 356 -39.64 3.97 44.33
N ILE A 357 -39.28 3.36 43.20
CA ILE A 357 -38.00 3.53 42.51
C ILE A 357 -38.26 3.64 41.01
N LEU A 358 -37.61 4.59 40.34
CA LEU A 358 -37.67 4.78 38.90
C LEU A 358 -36.32 4.51 38.25
N ILE A 359 -36.25 3.52 37.35
CA ILE A 359 -35.07 3.21 36.54
C ILE A 359 -35.26 3.77 35.13
N CYS A 360 -34.37 4.68 34.73
CA CYS A 360 -34.27 5.21 33.38
C CYS A 360 -33.25 4.39 32.56
N ALA A 361 -33.74 3.55 31.66
CA ALA A 361 -32.94 2.77 30.72
C ALA A 361 -33.02 3.42 29.32
N THR A 362 -32.67 4.71 29.25
CA THR A 362 -33.02 5.62 28.15
C THR A 362 -31.89 5.88 27.14
N GLY A 363 -30.76 5.16 27.26
CA GLY A 363 -29.68 5.15 26.27
C GLY A 363 -28.69 6.33 26.42
N PHE A 364 -28.11 6.74 25.29
CA PHE A 364 -27.01 7.70 25.21
C PHE A 364 -27.25 8.75 24.12
N ASP A 365 -26.56 9.89 24.22
CA ASP A 365 -26.37 10.82 23.12
C ASP A 365 -25.49 10.18 22.05
N THR A 366 -26.10 9.89 20.90
CA THR A 366 -25.51 9.18 19.76
C THR A 366 -25.35 10.10 18.54
N THR A 367 -25.33 11.42 18.75
CA THR A 367 -25.18 12.41 17.68
C THR A 367 -23.79 12.40 17.02
N PHE A 368 -22.82 11.67 17.59
CA PHE A 368 -21.39 11.71 17.26
C PHE A 368 -20.70 13.07 17.47
N LYS A 369 -21.44 14.12 17.82
CA LYS A 369 -20.88 15.43 18.15
C LYS A 369 -19.83 15.28 19.26
N PRO A 370 -18.58 15.75 19.07
CA PRO A 370 -17.58 15.72 20.12
C PRO A 370 -18.04 16.44 21.40
N ARG A 371 -17.60 15.96 22.56
CA ARG A 371 -18.02 16.51 23.87
C ARG A 371 -17.29 17.78 24.23
N PHE A 372 -16.13 17.98 23.63
CA PHE A 372 -15.26 19.13 23.84
C PHE A 372 -14.80 19.68 22.49
N PRO A 373 -14.35 20.94 22.43
CA PRO A 373 -13.87 21.53 21.19
C PRO A 373 -12.68 20.76 20.61
N ILE A 374 -12.82 20.33 19.36
CA ILE A 374 -11.73 19.80 18.53
C ILE A 374 -11.62 20.72 17.33
N ILE A 375 -10.65 21.64 17.39
CA ILE A 375 -10.54 22.77 16.47
C ILE A 375 -9.42 22.50 15.47
N GLY A 376 -9.78 22.26 14.21
CA GLY A 376 -8.86 21.93 13.13
C GLY A 376 -8.42 23.14 12.31
N GLN A 377 -8.17 22.91 11.02
CA GLN A 377 -7.72 23.94 10.07
C GLN A 377 -8.73 25.07 9.94
N GLY A 378 -8.23 26.31 9.80
CA GLY A 378 -9.07 27.49 9.65
C GLY A 378 -9.95 27.80 10.86
N GLY A 379 -9.71 27.18 12.02
CA GLY A 379 -10.52 27.36 13.22
C GLY A 379 -11.84 26.57 13.22
N ILE A 380 -12.01 25.60 12.32
CA ILE A 380 -13.22 24.78 12.23
C ILE A 380 -13.33 23.86 13.44
N ASP A 381 -14.40 24.00 14.22
CA ASP A 381 -14.73 23.09 15.32
C ASP A 381 -15.54 21.89 14.82
N LEU A 382 -15.05 20.68 15.08
CA LEU A 382 -15.72 19.44 14.68
C LEU A 382 -17.12 19.31 15.30
N ARG A 383 -17.36 19.94 16.45
CA ARG A 383 -18.70 20.00 17.08
C ARG A 383 -19.72 20.69 16.20
N ASP A 384 -19.31 21.75 15.51
CA ASP A 384 -20.19 22.52 14.63
C ASP A 384 -20.32 21.82 13.27
N ALA A 385 -19.21 21.28 12.75
CA ALA A 385 -19.20 20.51 11.51
C ALA A 385 -20.13 19.28 11.56
N TRP A 386 -20.19 18.59 12.71
CA TRP A 386 -21.03 17.40 12.91
C TRP A 386 -22.38 17.71 13.60
N ALA A 387 -22.73 18.99 13.79
CA ALA A 387 -23.98 19.35 14.47
C ALA A 387 -25.25 18.96 13.70
N LYS A 388 -25.19 18.94 12.36
CA LYS A 388 -26.33 18.58 11.49
C LYS A 388 -26.27 17.12 11.04
N GLU A 389 -25.16 16.75 10.41
CA GLU A 389 -24.91 15.39 9.94
C GLU A 389 -23.43 15.06 10.18
N PRO A 390 -23.12 14.01 10.95
CA PRO A 390 -21.74 13.63 11.19
C PRO A 390 -21.18 12.86 9.99
N LYS A 391 -20.38 13.54 9.18
CA LYS A 391 -19.72 12.97 7.98
C LYS A 391 -18.26 12.64 8.27
N SER A 392 -17.88 11.39 8.01
CA SER A 392 -16.53 10.87 8.23
C SER A 392 -16.08 10.02 7.04
N TYR A 393 -14.77 9.98 6.82
CA TYR A 393 -14.14 9.09 5.85
C TYR A 393 -13.99 7.69 6.48
N PHE A 394 -14.77 6.72 6.01
CA PHE A 394 -14.79 5.33 6.49
C PHE A 394 -14.89 5.17 8.02
N GLY A 395 -15.49 6.15 8.70
CA GLY A 395 -15.56 6.17 10.16
C GLY A 395 -14.24 6.32 10.90
N VAL A 396 -13.15 6.70 10.20
CA VAL A 396 -11.82 6.90 10.79
C VAL A 396 -11.30 8.33 10.72
N GLY A 397 -11.67 9.11 9.71
CA GLY A 397 -11.16 10.48 9.51
C GLY A 397 -12.28 11.51 9.38
N ALA A 398 -11.97 12.78 9.68
CA ALA A 398 -12.88 13.91 9.50
C ALA A 398 -12.22 15.00 8.62
N PRO A 399 -12.93 15.59 7.64
CA PRO A 399 -12.39 16.67 6.84
C PRO A 399 -12.07 17.89 7.72
N HIS A 400 -11.07 18.68 7.31
CA HIS A 400 -10.52 19.82 8.05
C HIS A 400 -9.85 19.54 9.41
N ILE A 401 -9.80 18.30 9.88
CA ILE A 401 -9.21 17.92 11.17
C ILE A 401 -7.92 17.11 10.91
N PRO A 402 -6.74 17.73 10.81
CA PRO A 402 -5.53 17.06 10.33
C PRO A 402 -4.93 16.11 11.35
N ASN A 403 -4.29 15.04 10.90
CA ASN A 403 -3.63 14.04 11.76
C ASN A 403 -4.54 13.50 12.89
N TYR A 404 -5.85 13.58 12.69
CA TYR A 404 -6.85 13.10 13.63
C TYR A 404 -7.47 11.83 13.09
N PHE A 405 -7.59 10.84 13.98
CA PHE A 405 -8.33 9.63 13.70
C PHE A 405 -9.32 9.34 14.83
N THR A 406 -10.42 8.68 14.50
CA THR A 406 -11.40 8.20 15.49
C THR A 406 -11.64 6.72 15.31
N PHE A 407 -11.75 5.99 16.42
CA PHE A 407 -12.30 4.64 16.40
C PHE A 407 -13.82 4.71 16.38
N LEU A 408 -14.44 3.79 15.64
CA LEU A 408 -15.89 3.64 15.55
C LEU A 408 -16.62 4.98 15.37
N GLY A 409 -16.09 5.84 14.50
CA GLY A 409 -16.74 7.09 14.12
C GLY A 409 -18.03 6.83 13.33
N PRO A 410 -18.69 7.89 12.84
CA PRO A 410 -19.86 7.75 11.97
C PRO A 410 -19.57 6.79 10.81
N ASN A 411 -20.56 6.04 10.34
CA ASN A 411 -20.42 5.08 9.24
C ASN A 411 -19.43 3.92 9.51
N SER A 412 -19.39 3.41 10.75
CA SER A 412 -18.56 2.25 11.13
C SER A 412 -19.40 0.97 11.23
N PRO A 413 -18.80 -0.24 11.16
CA PRO A 413 -19.55 -1.50 11.21
C PRO A 413 -20.02 -1.89 12.62
N VAL A 414 -20.73 -0.99 13.32
CA VAL A 414 -21.18 -1.18 14.71
C VAL A 414 -22.44 -2.04 14.85
N GLY A 415 -23.14 -2.30 13.74
CA GLY A 415 -24.33 -3.18 13.67
C GLY A 415 -24.25 -4.23 12.57
N ASN A 416 -23.09 -4.35 11.92
CA ASN A 416 -22.89 -5.16 10.70
C ASN A 416 -22.35 -6.58 11.01
N GLY A 417 -21.87 -6.79 12.23
CA GLY A 417 -21.22 -8.01 12.70
C GLY A 417 -20.35 -7.74 13.93
N PRO A 418 -19.37 -8.59 14.23
CA PRO A 418 -18.46 -8.42 15.36
C PRO A 418 -17.65 -7.12 15.23
N VAL A 419 -17.71 -6.26 16.27
CA VAL A 419 -17.16 -4.91 16.20
C VAL A 419 -15.64 -4.85 16.47
N LEU A 420 -15.11 -5.75 17.29
CA LEU A 420 -13.70 -5.71 17.72
C LEU A 420 -12.74 -5.96 16.55
N ILE A 421 -13.08 -6.86 15.62
CA ILE A 421 -12.24 -7.11 14.44
C ILE A 421 -12.20 -5.91 13.49
N ALA A 422 -13.29 -5.13 13.42
CA ALA A 422 -13.28 -3.86 12.68
C ALA A 422 -12.38 -2.82 13.36
N MET A 423 -12.30 -2.82 14.69
CA MET A 423 -11.37 -1.96 15.44
C MET A 423 -9.92 -2.37 15.19
N GLU A 424 -9.61 -3.67 15.10
CA GLU A 424 -8.28 -4.16 14.66
C GLU A 424 -7.90 -3.58 13.31
N ALA A 425 -8.80 -3.63 12.33
CA ALA A 425 -8.57 -3.05 11.01
C ALA A 425 -8.42 -1.52 11.04
N GLN A 426 -9.20 -0.82 11.87
CA GLN A 426 -9.06 0.63 12.08
C GLN A 426 -7.69 0.98 12.68
N ALA A 427 -7.21 0.23 13.68
CA ALA A 427 -5.90 0.46 14.29
C ALA A 427 -4.78 0.26 13.25
N ASP A 428 -4.80 -0.84 12.50
CA ASP A 428 -3.80 -1.12 11.48
C ASP A 428 -3.81 -0.07 10.35
N TYR A 429 -5.00 0.42 9.97
CA TYR A 429 -5.15 1.52 9.01
C TYR A 429 -4.48 2.82 9.51
N MET A 430 -4.77 3.23 10.75
CA MET A 430 -4.19 4.44 11.34
C MET A 430 -2.67 4.35 11.46
N LEU A 431 -2.16 3.17 11.84
CA LEU A 431 -0.72 2.94 11.99
C LEU A 431 0.04 2.95 10.65
N LYS A 432 -0.61 2.63 9.53
CA LYS A 432 -0.01 2.81 8.19
C LYS A 432 0.25 4.28 7.86
N PHE A 433 -0.69 5.18 8.21
CA PHE A 433 -0.46 6.63 8.09
C PHE A 433 0.65 7.12 9.01
N LEU A 434 0.71 6.60 10.24
CA LEU A 434 1.76 6.94 11.20
C LEU A 434 3.15 6.52 10.69
N ASN A 435 3.29 5.31 10.13
CA ASN A 435 4.54 4.86 9.50
C ASN A 435 4.97 5.80 8.36
N ARG A 436 4.05 6.20 7.48
CA ARG A 436 4.37 7.16 6.40
C ARG A 436 4.78 8.51 6.96
N TYR A 437 4.05 9.04 7.94
CA TYR A 437 4.44 10.29 8.61
C TYR A 437 5.82 10.19 9.26
N GLN A 438 6.17 9.08 9.89
CA GLN A 438 7.47 8.90 10.55
C GLN A 438 8.62 8.83 9.53
N THR A 439 8.41 8.10 8.44
CA THR A 439 9.47 7.78 7.46
C THR A 439 9.58 8.81 6.32
N GLU A 440 8.53 9.60 6.08
CA GLU A 440 8.47 10.54 4.97
C GLU A 440 8.45 12.01 5.42
N ASN A 441 8.51 12.93 4.46
CA ASN A 441 8.57 14.37 4.72
C ASN A 441 7.20 15.04 4.91
N ILE A 442 6.24 14.31 5.49
CA ILE A 442 4.86 14.76 5.67
C ILE A 442 4.79 15.80 6.80
N HIS A 443 3.97 16.83 6.64
CA HIS A 443 3.61 17.80 7.67
C HIS A 443 2.28 17.41 8.31
N SER A 444 1.28 17.15 7.49
CA SER A 444 -0.04 16.75 7.92
C SER A 444 -0.79 16.09 6.77
N PHE A 445 -1.86 15.38 7.11
CA PHE A 445 -2.83 14.91 6.13
C PHE A 445 -4.25 15.02 6.67
N VAL A 446 -5.22 15.14 5.76
CA VAL A 446 -6.64 15.28 6.08
C VAL A 446 -7.49 14.66 4.95
N PRO A 447 -8.64 14.01 5.22
CA PRO A 447 -9.49 13.50 4.15
C PRO A 447 -10.00 14.65 3.29
N LYS A 448 -10.03 14.43 1.97
CA LYS A 448 -10.65 15.36 1.03
C LYS A 448 -12.17 15.39 1.23
N ILE A 449 -12.76 16.58 1.17
CA ILE A 449 -14.21 16.74 1.35
C ILE A 449 -14.96 15.97 0.26
N GLU A 450 -14.51 16.07 -0.99
CA GLU A 450 -15.10 15.36 -2.12
C GLU A 450 -15.04 13.85 -1.97
N ALA A 451 -14.00 13.30 -1.32
CA ALA A 451 -13.93 11.87 -1.03
C ALA A 451 -14.94 11.49 0.07
N VAL A 452 -15.10 12.33 1.09
CA VAL A 452 -16.12 12.11 2.13
C VAL A 452 -17.51 12.17 1.52
N ASP A 453 -17.81 13.17 0.69
CA ASP A 453 -19.13 13.32 0.06
C ASP A 453 -19.43 12.18 -0.93
N ASP A 454 -18.46 11.76 -1.74
CA ASP A 454 -18.61 10.60 -2.63
C ASP A 454 -18.91 9.31 -1.83
N PHE A 455 -18.23 9.10 -0.70
CA PHE A 455 -18.49 7.96 0.18
C PHE A 455 -19.89 8.03 0.79
N ILE A 456 -20.30 9.20 1.29
CA ILE A 456 -21.63 9.40 1.87
C ILE A 456 -22.73 9.14 0.84
N ALA A 457 -22.52 9.53 -0.43
CA ALA A 457 -23.45 9.25 -1.52
C ALA A 457 -23.62 7.74 -1.77
N ILE A 458 -22.52 6.98 -1.90
CA ILE A 458 -22.56 5.51 -2.07
C ILE A 458 -23.17 4.82 -0.86
N LYS A 459 -22.81 5.26 0.35
CA LYS A 459 -23.41 4.76 1.59
C LYS A 459 -24.91 5.00 1.59
N ASN A 460 -25.38 6.20 1.26
CA ASN A 460 -26.81 6.52 1.25
C ASN A 460 -27.58 5.71 0.20
N ASP A 461 -27.00 5.53 -0.99
CA ASP A 461 -27.57 4.65 -2.01
C ASP A 461 -27.74 3.21 -1.47
N PHE A 462 -26.69 2.64 -0.86
CA PHE A 462 -26.79 1.33 -0.21
C PHE A 462 -27.87 1.30 0.88
N MET A 463 -27.88 2.29 1.77
CA MET A 463 -28.80 2.36 2.90
C MET A 463 -30.26 2.41 2.45
N SER A 464 -30.58 3.02 1.29
CA SER A 464 -31.94 3.09 0.75
C SER A 464 -32.61 1.72 0.54
N ARG A 465 -31.80 0.65 0.43
CA ARG A 465 -32.24 -0.73 0.27
C ARG A 465 -32.09 -1.57 1.54
N SER A 466 -31.60 -0.99 2.63
CA SER A 466 -31.38 -1.71 3.89
C SER A 466 -32.62 -1.67 4.78
N THR A 467 -32.68 -2.57 5.76
CA THR A 467 -33.74 -2.54 6.78
C THR A 467 -33.54 -1.37 7.74
N TRP A 468 -32.35 -0.76 7.75
CA TRP A 468 -32.02 0.36 8.62
C TRP A 468 -32.74 1.65 8.26
N VAL A 469 -33.23 1.84 7.03
CA VAL A 469 -34.02 3.04 6.65
C VAL A 469 -35.51 2.91 6.91
N GLU A 470 -36.01 1.72 7.29
CA GLU A 470 -37.43 1.52 7.59
C GLU A 470 -37.92 2.39 8.77
N SER A 471 -39.22 2.48 9.01
CA SER A 471 -39.83 3.45 9.95
C SER A 471 -39.51 3.27 11.44
N CYS A 472 -38.63 2.33 11.83
CA CYS A 472 -38.26 2.14 13.23
C CYS A 472 -37.44 3.32 13.78
N LYS A 473 -37.63 3.65 15.06
CA LYS A 473 -36.77 4.59 15.79
C LYS A 473 -35.53 3.87 16.30
N SER A 474 -34.37 4.18 15.73
CA SER A 474 -33.08 3.58 16.10
C SER A 474 -32.03 4.66 16.35
N TRP A 475 -31.09 4.40 17.26
CA TRP A 475 -29.94 5.28 17.48
C TRP A 475 -28.97 5.27 16.29
N TYR A 476 -29.13 4.33 15.36
CA TYR A 476 -28.39 4.32 14.09
C TYR A 476 -28.66 5.55 13.21
N LYS A 477 -29.74 6.30 13.52
CA LYS A 477 -30.23 7.41 12.73
C LYS A 477 -30.05 8.74 13.43
N ASP A 478 -29.84 9.78 12.63
CA ASP A 478 -29.91 11.16 13.11
C ASP A 478 -31.36 11.65 13.26
N VAL A 479 -31.52 12.92 13.65
CA VAL A 479 -32.82 13.59 13.82
C VAL A 479 -33.62 13.73 12.51
N ASN A 480 -32.97 13.58 11.35
CA ASN A 480 -33.57 13.64 10.02
C ASN A 480 -33.84 12.24 9.44
N ASN A 481 -33.66 11.17 10.23
CA ASN A 481 -33.73 9.75 9.84
C ASN A 481 -32.64 9.27 8.88
N ASN A 482 -31.55 10.00 8.67
CA ASN A 482 -30.41 9.49 7.92
C ASN A 482 -29.66 8.43 8.75
N VAL A 483 -29.25 7.34 8.13
CA VAL A 483 -28.39 6.34 8.77
C VAL A 483 -26.96 6.86 8.84
N THR A 484 -26.49 7.18 10.04
CA THR A 484 -25.19 7.83 10.29
C THR A 484 -24.21 6.95 11.07
N ALA A 485 -24.70 5.91 11.75
CA ALA A 485 -23.83 5.04 12.56
C ALA A 485 -23.19 3.90 11.77
N LEU A 486 -23.84 3.39 10.72
CA LEU A 486 -23.58 2.07 10.15
C LEU A 486 -22.79 2.09 8.84
N TRP A 487 -22.05 1.02 8.62
CA TRP A 487 -21.28 0.78 7.40
C TRP A 487 -22.17 0.19 6.27
N PRO A 488 -22.00 0.58 4.99
CA PRO A 488 -22.75 0.03 3.86
C PRO A 488 -22.23 -1.33 3.35
N GLY A 489 -22.09 -2.33 4.23
CA GLY A 489 -21.59 -3.66 3.85
C GLY A 489 -21.39 -4.60 5.03
N SER A 490 -20.95 -5.84 4.78
CA SER A 490 -20.60 -6.81 5.82
C SER A 490 -19.33 -6.42 6.58
N THR A 491 -19.04 -7.08 7.71
CA THR A 491 -17.75 -6.91 8.39
C THR A 491 -16.58 -7.31 7.48
N LEU A 492 -16.68 -8.41 6.74
CA LEU A 492 -15.62 -8.85 5.81
C LEU A 492 -15.39 -7.84 4.68
N HIS A 493 -16.47 -7.26 4.14
CA HIS A 493 -16.38 -6.15 3.20
C HIS A 493 -15.62 -4.96 3.79
N TYR A 494 -15.90 -4.58 5.04
CA TYR A 494 -15.16 -3.52 5.72
C TYR A 494 -13.68 -3.86 5.91
N LEU A 495 -13.35 -5.11 6.27
CA LEU A 495 -11.95 -5.55 6.41
C LEU A 495 -11.18 -5.41 5.09
N GLU A 496 -11.80 -5.74 3.95
CA GLU A 496 -11.17 -5.55 2.63
C GLU A 496 -10.90 -4.07 2.34
N VAL A 497 -11.86 -3.16 2.61
CA VAL A 497 -11.66 -1.71 2.44
C VAL A 497 -10.52 -1.18 3.30
N MET A 498 -10.46 -1.61 4.56
CA MET A 498 -9.49 -1.11 5.53
C MET A 498 -8.10 -1.72 5.35
N ARG A 499 -7.96 -2.77 4.53
CA ARG A 499 -6.68 -3.46 4.32
C ARG A 499 -5.64 -2.53 3.70
N GLU A 500 -6.03 -1.63 2.83
CA GLU A 500 -5.11 -0.73 2.12
C GLU A 500 -5.61 0.72 2.14
N PRO A 501 -4.86 1.65 2.78
CA PRO A 501 -5.19 3.06 2.70
C PRO A 501 -5.20 3.60 1.28
N ARG A 502 -6.29 4.27 0.94
CA ARG A 502 -6.44 5.08 -0.28
C ARG A 502 -5.86 6.47 -0.06
N TYR A 503 -4.54 6.61 -0.18
CA TYR A 503 -3.85 7.86 0.11
C TYR A 503 -4.26 9.00 -0.84
N GLU A 504 -4.70 8.69 -2.05
CA GLU A 504 -5.20 9.67 -3.02
C GLU A 504 -6.51 10.36 -2.59
N ASP A 505 -7.26 9.78 -1.64
CA ASP A 505 -8.46 10.38 -1.04
C ASP A 505 -8.12 11.35 0.11
N TRP A 506 -6.84 11.55 0.40
CA TRP A 506 -6.34 12.45 1.42
C TRP A 506 -5.51 13.56 0.79
N GLU A 507 -5.59 14.75 1.37
CA GLU A 507 -4.70 15.86 1.06
C GLU A 507 -3.46 15.74 1.95
N PHE A 508 -2.28 15.69 1.34
CA PHE A 508 -1.00 15.66 2.04
C PHE A 508 -0.30 17.02 1.94
N LYS A 509 0.07 17.57 3.08
CA LYS A 509 0.99 18.72 3.18
C LYS A 509 2.37 18.18 3.55
N THR A 510 3.44 18.67 2.93
CA THR A 510 4.82 18.26 3.20
C THR A 510 5.67 19.40 3.77
N LYS A 511 6.78 19.06 4.46
CA LYS A 511 7.74 20.05 4.98
C LYS A 511 8.76 20.43 3.88
N GLY A 512 8.30 21.18 2.88
CA GLY A 512 9.06 21.49 1.67
C GLY A 512 8.94 20.37 0.63
N ASN A 513 9.98 20.16 -0.20
CA ASN A 513 9.97 19.12 -1.24
C ASN A 513 9.61 17.73 -0.67
N ARG A 514 8.66 17.05 -1.32
CA ARG A 514 8.09 15.79 -0.81
C ARG A 514 9.10 14.64 -0.77
N TYR A 515 10.08 14.60 -1.67
CA TYR A 515 11.06 13.51 -1.80
C TYR A 515 12.31 13.68 -0.94
N LYS A 516 12.36 14.68 -0.06
CA LYS A 516 13.47 14.83 0.89
C LYS A 516 13.74 13.58 1.74
N PHE A 517 12.75 12.70 1.90
CA PHE A 517 12.92 11.43 2.59
C PHE A 517 13.76 10.40 1.83
N PHE A 518 14.12 10.63 0.56
CA PHE A 518 15.17 9.87 -0.13
C PHE A 518 16.56 10.11 0.47
N GLY A 519 16.71 11.22 1.18
CA GLY A 519 17.84 11.46 2.06
C GLY A 519 19.16 11.57 1.32
N ASN A 520 20.17 10.85 1.81
CA ASN A 520 21.54 10.85 1.30
C ASN A 520 21.78 9.92 0.10
N GLY A 521 20.72 9.31 -0.45
CA GLY A 521 20.80 8.40 -1.59
C GLY A 521 21.10 6.93 -1.25
N PHE A 522 21.34 6.60 0.03
CA PHE A 522 21.50 5.23 0.51
C PHE A 522 20.19 4.65 1.04
N SER A 523 20.06 3.34 0.93
CA SER A 523 19.02 2.54 1.57
C SER A 523 19.30 2.38 3.07
N GLN A 524 18.28 1.97 3.85
CA GLN A 524 18.56 1.63 5.25
C GLN A 524 19.31 0.32 5.36
N THR A 525 19.07 -0.61 4.43
CA THR A 525 19.86 -1.84 4.28
C THR A 525 21.36 -1.53 4.11
N GLU A 526 21.73 -0.55 3.30
CA GLU A 526 23.13 -0.11 3.14
C GLU A 526 23.71 0.55 4.40
N SER A 527 22.86 1.11 5.26
CA SER A 527 23.28 1.78 6.50
C SER A 527 23.38 0.83 7.70
N ASP A 528 22.84 -0.39 7.59
CA ASP A 528 22.90 -1.43 8.61
C ASP A 528 24.06 -2.39 8.32
N ALA A 529 25.11 -2.30 9.15
CA ALA A 529 26.31 -3.13 9.01
C ALA A 529 26.06 -4.65 9.17
N THR A 530 24.89 -5.04 9.67
CA THR A 530 24.49 -6.45 9.85
C THR A 530 23.58 -6.96 8.74
N ALA A 531 23.10 -6.08 7.86
CA ALA A 531 22.14 -6.43 6.82
C ALA A 531 22.80 -7.07 5.59
N ASP A 532 22.04 -7.93 4.92
CA ASP A 532 22.45 -8.54 3.67
C ASP A 532 22.11 -7.63 2.47
N LEU A 533 23.13 -7.02 1.88
CA LEU A 533 22.97 -6.10 0.74
C LEU A 533 22.41 -6.78 -0.53
N ALA A 534 22.44 -8.12 -0.58
CA ALA A 534 21.92 -8.89 -1.70
C ALA A 534 20.62 -9.64 -1.35
N TYR A 535 19.85 -9.19 -0.34
CA TYR A 535 18.62 -9.86 0.13
C TYR A 535 17.59 -10.16 -0.97
N TYR A 536 17.62 -9.40 -2.07
CA TYR A 536 16.70 -9.51 -3.19
C TYR A 536 16.98 -10.71 -4.12
N LEU A 537 18.14 -11.36 -4.00
CA LEU A 537 18.44 -12.58 -4.77
C LEU A 537 17.79 -13.79 -4.11
N THR A 538 17.05 -14.58 -4.89
CA THR A 538 16.35 -15.80 -4.47
C THR A 538 16.58 -16.94 -5.47
N ASP A 539 16.11 -18.16 -5.13
CA ASP A 539 16.14 -19.32 -6.04
C ASP A 539 14.78 -19.61 -6.69
N ARG A 540 13.75 -18.84 -6.32
CA ARG A 540 12.39 -18.92 -6.87
C ARG A 540 11.64 -17.62 -6.61
N ASP A 541 10.61 -17.35 -7.42
CA ASP A 541 9.79 -16.16 -7.23
C ASP A 541 8.81 -16.35 -6.07
N ASP A 542 9.25 -15.93 -4.88
CA ASP A 542 8.50 -15.91 -3.63
C ASP A 542 7.80 -14.56 -3.36
N SER A 543 7.81 -13.64 -4.33
CA SER A 543 7.10 -12.36 -4.22
C SER A 543 5.59 -12.58 -4.03
N PRO A 544 4.90 -11.71 -3.26
CA PRO A 544 3.44 -11.77 -3.16
C PRO A 544 2.79 -11.62 -4.55
N TYR A 545 1.58 -12.14 -4.70
CA TYR A 545 0.82 -11.91 -5.93
C TYR A 545 0.39 -10.45 -6.00
N LEU A 546 0.43 -9.85 -7.19
CA LEU A 546 0.20 -8.41 -7.33
C LEU A 546 -1.29 -8.05 -7.53
N SER A 547 -2.15 -9.02 -7.79
CA SER A 547 -3.60 -8.79 -7.87
C SER A 547 -4.30 -9.14 -6.56
N ARG A 548 -5.28 -8.33 -6.19
CA ARG A 548 -6.12 -8.57 -5.00
C ARG A 548 -6.92 -9.86 -5.12
N SER A 549 -7.30 -10.27 -6.33
CA SER A 549 -8.04 -11.50 -6.57
C SER A 549 -7.22 -12.74 -6.21
N LYS A 550 -5.97 -12.86 -6.69
CA LYS A 550 -5.10 -13.99 -6.35
C LYS A 550 -4.66 -13.96 -4.88
N GLU A 551 -4.31 -12.79 -4.35
CA GLU A 551 -3.99 -12.67 -2.92
C GLU A 551 -5.16 -13.11 -2.03
N ARG A 552 -6.39 -12.74 -2.38
CA ARG A 552 -7.60 -13.16 -1.66
C ARG A 552 -7.78 -14.66 -1.64
N LYS A 553 -7.60 -15.33 -2.78
CA LYS A 553 -7.71 -16.79 -2.84
C LYS A 553 -6.73 -17.47 -1.88
N ILE A 554 -5.54 -16.90 -1.70
CA ILE A 554 -4.52 -17.44 -0.80
C ILE A 554 -4.89 -17.21 0.67
N PHE A 555 -5.15 -15.97 1.06
CA PHE A 555 -5.40 -15.69 2.49
C PHE A 555 -6.73 -16.30 2.96
N SER A 556 -7.74 -16.38 2.10
CA SER A 556 -9.03 -17.00 2.41
C SER A 556 -9.06 -18.51 2.15
N LYS A 557 -7.93 -19.09 1.71
CA LYS A 557 -7.81 -20.52 1.38
C LYS A 557 -8.95 -21.00 0.47
N SER A 558 -9.25 -20.24 -0.57
CA SER A 558 -10.18 -20.65 -1.62
C SER A 558 -9.81 -22.02 -2.16
N GLY A 559 -10.81 -22.91 -2.30
CA GLY A 559 -10.64 -24.30 -2.71
C GLY A 559 -10.49 -25.30 -1.57
N THR A 560 -10.40 -24.87 -0.30
CA THR A 560 -10.13 -25.77 0.85
C THR A 560 -11.36 -26.19 1.65
N VAL A 561 -12.50 -25.52 1.47
CA VAL A 561 -13.76 -25.87 2.16
C VAL A 561 -14.88 -26.12 1.15
N ASN A 562 -15.96 -26.75 1.60
CA ASN A 562 -17.21 -26.86 0.82
C ASN A 562 -18.36 -26.34 1.67
N ARG A 563 -18.83 -25.13 1.38
CA ARG A 563 -20.03 -24.57 2.00
C ARG A 563 -21.25 -25.01 1.18
N GLU A 564 -21.92 -26.08 1.61
CA GLU A 564 -23.03 -26.76 0.91
C GLU A 564 -24.26 -25.89 0.60
N THR A 565 -24.27 -24.61 0.95
CA THR A 565 -25.31 -23.68 0.50
C THR A 565 -24.79 -22.26 0.73
N LEU A 566 -24.35 -21.59 -0.34
CA LEU A 566 -24.49 -20.15 -0.34
C LEU A 566 -25.99 -19.92 -0.47
N THR A 567 -26.63 -19.34 0.54
CA THR A 567 -27.78 -18.50 0.25
C THR A 567 -27.23 -17.36 -0.61
N THR A 568 -27.14 -17.60 -1.92
CA THR A 568 -27.29 -16.57 -2.91
C THR A 568 -28.71 -16.06 -2.72
N ALA A 569 -28.91 -15.28 -1.66
CA ALA A 569 -29.96 -14.29 -1.66
C ALA A 569 -29.82 -13.62 -3.02
N THR A 570 -30.84 -13.76 -3.86
CA THR A 570 -30.93 -13.08 -5.14
C THR A 570 -30.98 -11.59 -4.79
N LEU A 571 -29.79 -11.02 -4.58
CA LEU A 571 -29.60 -9.73 -3.96
C LEU A 571 -29.83 -8.68 -5.04
N TYR A 572 -31.12 -8.37 -5.21
CA TYR A 572 -31.65 -7.28 -5.99
C TYR A 572 -31.49 -7.36 -7.52
N ASN A 573 -32.47 -6.78 -8.22
CA ASN A 573 -32.33 -6.34 -9.61
C ASN A 573 -31.57 -4.99 -9.65
N ILE A 574 -30.33 -4.94 -9.15
CA ILE A 574 -29.47 -3.77 -9.37
C ILE A 574 -28.81 -3.97 -10.74
N GLU A 575 -29.34 -3.30 -11.76
CA GLU A 575 -28.74 -3.25 -13.10
C GLU A 575 -27.64 -2.19 -13.16
N HIS A 576 -26.57 -2.38 -12.37
CA HIS A 576 -25.41 -1.49 -12.36
C HIS A 576 -24.11 -2.29 -12.47
N PRO A 577 -23.17 -1.93 -13.36
CA PRO A 577 -21.98 -2.75 -13.65
C PRO A 577 -21.04 -2.94 -12.46
N ARG A 578 -21.00 -2.00 -11.52
CA ARG A 578 -20.20 -2.09 -10.27
C ARG A 578 -21.02 -2.41 -9.01
N LEU A 579 -22.06 -1.63 -8.72
CA LEU A 579 -22.91 -1.81 -7.52
C LEU A 579 -23.64 -3.15 -7.40
N SER A 580 -23.78 -3.93 -8.48
CA SER A 580 -24.31 -5.30 -8.43
C SER A 580 -23.29 -6.36 -8.01
N LYS A 581 -22.00 -6.02 -8.06
CA LYS A 581 -20.87 -6.94 -7.84
C LYS A 581 -20.34 -6.83 -6.41
N PRO A 582 -19.68 -7.87 -5.88
CA PRO A 582 -18.96 -7.74 -4.61
C PRO A 582 -17.81 -6.73 -4.72
N ILE A 583 -17.29 -6.28 -3.57
CA ILE A 583 -16.18 -5.34 -3.52
C ILE A 583 -14.96 -5.85 -4.30
N HIS A 584 -14.25 -4.95 -4.99
CA HIS A 584 -13.04 -5.24 -5.77
C HIS A 584 -13.23 -6.27 -6.90
N ASP A 585 -14.45 -6.48 -7.39
CA ASP A 585 -14.69 -7.33 -8.57
C ASP A 585 -13.83 -6.87 -9.75
N GLU A 586 -13.17 -7.80 -10.44
CA GLU A 586 -12.18 -7.49 -11.49
C GLU A 586 -12.87 -7.20 -12.83
N ARG A 587 -12.68 -6.00 -13.38
CA ARG A 587 -13.05 -5.74 -14.78
C ARG A 587 -11.92 -6.11 -15.74
N PHE A 588 -12.26 -6.48 -16.97
CA PHE A 588 -11.26 -6.85 -17.96
C PHE A 588 -10.23 -5.72 -18.20
N VAL A 589 -8.94 -6.07 -18.29
CA VAL A 589 -7.86 -5.15 -18.63
C VAL A 589 -7.00 -5.68 -19.78
N LYS A 590 -7.02 -4.96 -20.90
CA LYS A 590 -6.04 -5.09 -21.98
C LYS A 590 -4.81 -4.20 -21.76
N VAL A 591 -3.62 -4.80 -21.77
CA VAL A 591 -2.32 -4.15 -21.68
C VAL A 591 -1.58 -4.33 -23.00
N ILE A 592 -1.11 -3.24 -23.60
CA ILE A 592 -0.17 -3.29 -24.72
C ILE A 592 1.22 -2.90 -24.21
N CYS A 593 2.21 -3.76 -24.47
CA CYS A 593 3.61 -3.53 -24.15
C CYS A 593 4.42 -3.34 -25.45
N LEU A 594 5.35 -2.38 -25.45
CA LEU A 594 6.23 -2.10 -26.57
C LEU A 594 7.61 -2.68 -26.29
N GLY A 595 8.02 -3.69 -27.05
CA GLY A 595 9.33 -4.35 -26.93
C GLY A 595 9.32 -5.64 -26.11
N ALA A 596 10.01 -6.66 -26.62
CA ALA A 596 10.20 -7.98 -26.04
C ALA A 596 11.65 -8.21 -25.57
N GLY A 597 12.31 -7.14 -25.12
CA GLY A 597 13.54 -7.24 -24.35
C GLY A 597 13.28 -7.70 -22.90
N LEU A 598 14.32 -7.62 -22.05
CA LEU A 598 14.25 -8.00 -20.64
C LEU A 598 13.02 -7.39 -19.94
N SER A 599 12.81 -6.08 -20.09
CA SER A 599 11.69 -5.38 -19.45
C SER A 599 10.31 -5.92 -19.88
N GLY A 600 10.10 -6.22 -21.16
CA GLY A 600 8.83 -6.77 -21.66
C GLY A 600 8.58 -8.21 -21.19
N LEU A 601 9.64 -9.03 -21.15
CA LEU A 601 9.55 -10.42 -20.70
C LEU A 601 9.21 -10.52 -19.20
N ILE A 602 9.82 -9.71 -18.35
CA ILE A 602 9.49 -9.73 -16.91
C ILE A 602 8.08 -9.23 -16.63
N LEU A 603 7.62 -8.20 -17.36
CA LEU A 603 6.24 -7.72 -17.27
C LEU A 603 5.25 -8.83 -17.63
N ALA A 604 5.51 -9.56 -18.72
CA ALA A 604 4.67 -10.68 -19.15
C ALA A 604 4.60 -11.79 -18.10
N TYR A 605 5.77 -12.18 -17.57
CA TYR A 605 5.87 -13.19 -16.52
C TYR A 605 5.08 -12.79 -15.27
N LYS A 606 5.31 -11.58 -14.73
CA LYS A 606 4.65 -11.09 -13.52
C LYS A 606 3.14 -10.91 -13.71
N LEU A 607 2.69 -10.46 -14.88
CA LEU A 607 1.27 -10.32 -15.22
C LEU A 607 0.57 -11.69 -15.27
N ARG A 608 1.13 -12.68 -16.00
CA ARG A 608 0.60 -14.07 -16.02
C ARG A 608 0.55 -14.70 -14.63
N ARG A 609 1.62 -14.50 -13.84
CA ARG A 609 1.70 -15.01 -12.47
C ARG A 609 0.62 -14.39 -11.59
N SER A 610 0.34 -13.10 -11.73
CA SER A 610 -0.47 -12.35 -10.76
C SER A 610 -1.93 -12.12 -11.15
N PHE A 611 -2.30 -12.11 -12.42
CA PHE A 611 -3.63 -11.70 -12.87
C PHE A 611 -4.41 -12.86 -13.52
N GLU A 612 -5.74 -12.73 -13.61
CA GLU A 612 -6.63 -13.71 -14.25
C GLU A 612 -7.51 -13.09 -15.34
N ASN A 613 -8.06 -11.89 -15.13
CA ASN A 613 -8.95 -11.23 -16.09
C ASN A 613 -8.22 -10.16 -16.94
N PHE A 614 -7.32 -10.59 -17.82
CA PHE A 614 -6.50 -9.67 -18.62
C PHE A 614 -6.22 -10.19 -20.04
N GLU A 615 -5.80 -9.27 -20.92
CA GLU A 615 -5.15 -9.56 -22.19
C GLU A 615 -3.81 -8.81 -22.24
N LEU A 616 -2.76 -9.48 -22.71
CA LEU A 616 -1.45 -8.89 -22.96
C LEU A 616 -1.05 -9.09 -24.41
N VAL A 617 -0.69 -7.99 -25.07
CA VAL A 617 -0.06 -7.99 -26.38
C VAL A 617 1.27 -7.24 -26.30
N ILE A 618 2.35 -7.87 -26.74
CA ILE A 618 3.67 -7.26 -26.85
C ILE A 618 3.98 -7.08 -28.34
N TYR A 619 4.23 -5.84 -28.76
CA TYR A 619 4.68 -5.57 -30.12
C TYR A 619 6.21 -5.45 -30.15
N GLU A 620 6.86 -6.29 -30.94
CA GLU A 620 8.31 -6.33 -31.12
C GLU A 620 8.65 -6.14 -32.60
N LYS A 621 9.53 -5.18 -32.90
CA LYS A 621 9.96 -4.89 -34.28
C LYS A 621 10.88 -6.00 -34.81
N ASN A 622 11.65 -6.62 -33.93
CA ASN A 622 12.57 -7.69 -34.26
C ASN A 622 11.83 -9.01 -34.50
N GLU A 623 12.55 -9.99 -35.05
CA GLU A 623 11.99 -11.31 -35.33
C GLU A 623 12.06 -12.28 -34.15
N GLU A 624 12.81 -11.92 -33.12
CA GLU A 624 12.96 -12.66 -31.88
C GLU A 624 12.97 -11.71 -30.67
N VAL A 625 12.95 -12.30 -29.47
CA VAL A 625 13.06 -11.58 -28.19
C VAL A 625 14.47 -11.02 -27.95
N GLY A 626 14.74 -10.45 -26.79
CA GLY A 626 16.11 -10.18 -26.30
C GLY A 626 16.58 -8.73 -26.42
N GLY A 627 15.90 -7.90 -27.24
CA GLY A 627 16.12 -6.46 -27.30
C GLY A 627 17.57 -6.11 -27.65
N THR A 628 18.28 -5.41 -26.75
CA THR A 628 19.70 -5.04 -26.94
C THR A 628 20.58 -6.24 -27.29
N TRP A 629 20.31 -7.43 -26.72
CA TRP A 629 21.10 -8.64 -26.97
C TRP A 629 20.77 -9.33 -28.29
N PHE A 630 19.64 -8.98 -28.92
CA PHE A 630 19.33 -9.36 -30.30
C PHE A 630 20.02 -8.41 -31.28
N GLU A 631 19.95 -7.09 -31.05
CA GLU A 631 20.46 -6.10 -32.01
C GLU A 631 21.99 -5.98 -32.02
N ASN A 632 22.65 -6.17 -30.88
CA ASN A 632 24.09 -5.95 -30.76
C ASN A 632 24.84 -7.27 -30.89
N THR A 633 25.33 -7.56 -32.10
CA THR A 633 26.02 -8.82 -32.44
C THR A 633 27.46 -8.61 -32.92
N TYR A 634 28.08 -7.47 -32.59
CA TYR A 634 29.47 -7.18 -32.99
C TYR A 634 30.47 -8.10 -32.26
N PRO A 635 31.66 -8.37 -32.84
CA PRO A 635 32.69 -9.19 -32.19
C PRO A 635 33.09 -8.64 -30.82
N GLY A 636 33.06 -9.51 -29.80
CA GLY A 636 33.43 -9.14 -28.42
C GLY A 636 32.30 -8.54 -27.58
N VAL A 637 31.07 -8.43 -28.11
CA VAL A 637 29.92 -7.96 -27.32
C VAL A 637 29.71 -8.82 -26.08
N ALA A 638 29.72 -8.18 -24.91
CA ALA A 638 29.54 -8.83 -23.61
C ALA A 638 28.87 -7.86 -22.63
N CYS A 639 28.31 -8.38 -21.54
CA CYS A 639 27.83 -7.54 -20.45
C CYS A 639 29.01 -7.05 -19.60
N ASP A 640 28.95 -5.79 -19.19
CA ASP A 640 29.93 -5.17 -18.27
C ASP A 640 29.59 -5.46 -16.78
N VAL A 641 28.67 -6.40 -16.52
CA VAL A 641 28.22 -6.86 -15.20
C VAL A 641 28.38 -8.38 -15.14
N PRO A 642 28.88 -8.97 -14.04
CA PRO A 642 29.04 -10.41 -13.94
C PRO A 642 27.72 -11.17 -14.15
N SER A 643 27.77 -12.23 -14.96
CA SER A 643 26.60 -12.94 -15.50
C SER A 643 25.65 -13.45 -14.41
N HIS A 644 26.20 -13.94 -13.29
CA HIS A 644 25.40 -14.41 -12.13
C HIS A 644 24.60 -13.31 -11.40
N SER A 645 24.83 -12.03 -11.72
CA SER A 645 24.05 -10.88 -11.23
C SER A 645 23.25 -10.19 -12.34
N TYR A 646 23.43 -10.61 -13.60
CA TYR A 646 22.68 -10.14 -14.77
C TYR A 646 21.68 -11.21 -15.25
N THR A 647 21.00 -11.83 -14.29
CA THR A 647 19.88 -12.77 -14.46
C THR A 647 18.68 -12.23 -13.69
N TYR A 648 17.46 -12.70 -13.99
CA TYR A 648 16.35 -12.44 -13.09
C TYR A 648 16.68 -13.02 -11.70
N THR A 649 16.33 -12.26 -10.67
CA THR A 649 16.78 -12.49 -9.29
C THR A 649 16.31 -13.82 -8.73
N PHE A 650 15.21 -14.35 -9.29
CA PHE A 650 14.57 -15.61 -8.92
C PHE A 650 14.80 -16.75 -9.90
N GLU A 651 15.46 -16.51 -11.04
CA GLU A 651 15.69 -17.51 -12.10
C GLU A 651 17.20 -17.66 -12.36
N PRO A 652 17.93 -18.33 -11.44
CA PRO A 652 19.35 -18.58 -11.60
C PRO A 652 19.72 -19.39 -12.85
N LYS A 653 20.86 -19.06 -13.46
CA LYS A 653 21.58 -19.94 -14.39
C LYS A 653 22.89 -20.42 -13.74
N VAL A 654 23.10 -21.73 -13.76
CA VAL A 654 24.22 -22.42 -13.06
C VAL A 654 25.46 -22.62 -13.93
N ASP A 655 25.32 -22.57 -15.25
CA ASP A 655 26.33 -22.98 -16.22
C ASP A 655 26.80 -21.82 -17.12
N TRP A 656 26.93 -20.62 -16.55
CA TRP A 656 27.55 -19.50 -17.28
C TRP A 656 28.97 -19.85 -17.71
N SER A 657 29.35 -19.55 -18.95
CA SER A 657 30.67 -19.91 -19.49
C SER A 657 31.82 -19.08 -18.92
N ALA A 658 31.55 -17.84 -18.50
CA ALA A 658 32.53 -16.91 -17.98
C ALA A 658 31.90 -15.94 -16.97
N VAL A 659 32.75 -15.26 -16.19
CA VAL A 659 32.32 -14.22 -15.24
C VAL A 659 31.53 -13.14 -15.98
N TYR A 660 32.03 -12.66 -17.11
CA TYR A 660 31.31 -11.75 -18.02
C TYR A 660 31.06 -12.48 -19.34
N SER A 661 29.83 -12.97 -19.51
CA SER A 661 29.43 -13.80 -20.65
C SER A 661 29.21 -13.00 -21.94
N SER A 662 29.33 -13.69 -23.07
CA SER A 662 29.05 -13.13 -24.39
C SER A 662 27.60 -12.70 -24.55
N GLY A 663 27.34 -11.72 -25.42
CA GLY A 663 25.99 -11.28 -25.73
C GLY A 663 25.08 -12.41 -26.24
N LYS A 664 25.62 -13.38 -26.98
CA LYS A 664 24.87 -14.56 -27.44
C LYS A 664 24.40 -15.44 -26.28
N GLU A 665 25.25 -15.69 -25.29
CA GLU A 665 24.88 -16.50 -24.13
C GLU A 665 23.79 -15.81 -23.28
N ILE A 666 23.85 -14.47 -23.19
CA ILE A 666 22.83 -13.67 -22.50
C ILE A 666 21.50 -13.68 -23.26
N PHE A 667 21.54 -13.52 -24.59
CA PHE A 667 20.37 -13.69 -25.45
C PHE A 667 19.72 -15.07 -25.23
N ASP A 668 20.52 -16.14 -25.24
CA ASP A 668 20.03 -17.51 -25.06
C ASP A 668 19.36 -17.73 -23.71
N TYR A 669 19.82 -17.07 -22.65
CA TYR A 669 19.16 -17.13 -21.34
C TYR A 669 17.76 -16.53 -21.39
N PHE A 670 17.59 -15.34 -21.97
CA PHE A 670 16.29 -14.66 -22.02
C PHE A 670 15.33 -15.30 -23.02
N ASP A 671 15.85 -15.85 -24.12
CA ASP A 671 15.06 -16.64 -25.07
C ASP A 671 14.50 -17.90 -24.42
N LYS A 672 15.35 -18.68 -23.73
CA LYS A 672 14.93 -19.84 -22.94
C LYS A 672 13.96 -19.50 -21.83
N PHE A 673 14.12 -18.34 -21.18
CA PHE A 673 13.17 -17.85 -20.19
C PHE A 673 11.78 -17.61 -20.81
N ALA A 674 11.74 -16.98 -21.99
CA ALA A 674 10.50 -16.73 -22.72
C ALA A 674 9.80 -18.04 -23.10
N ASP A 675 10.55 -19.08 -23.51
CA ASP A 675 10.00 -20.40 -23.81
C ASP A 675 9.54 -21.15 -22.55
N LYS A 676 10.37 -21.17 -21.48
CA LYS A 676 10.07 -21.86 -20.21
C LYS A 676 8.74 -21.42 -19.61
N TYR A 677 8.44 -20.13 -19.71
CA TYR A 677 7.21 -19.54 -19.17
C TYR A 677 6.16 -19.24 -20.24
N ASP A 678 6.34 -19.77 -21.46
CA ASP A 678 5.38 -19.69 -22.56
C ASP A 678 4.92 -18.23 -22.82
N LEU A 679 5.89 -17.32 -22.86
CA LEU A 679 5.64 -15.88 -22.99
C LEU A 679 5.52 -15.44 -24.45
N LYS A 680 6.13 -16.18 -25.39
CA LYS A 680 6.13 -15.85 -26.82
C LYS A 680 4.72 -15.78 -27.43
N GLN A 681 3.73 -16.48 -26.86
CA GLN A 681 2.33 -16.39 -27.30
C GLN A 681 1.74 -14.97 -27.20
N HIS A 682 2.25 -14.14 -26.30
CA HIS A 682 1.83 -12.76 -26.14
C HIS A 682 2.52 -11.80 -27.10
N ILE A 683 3.52 -12.26 -27.86
CA ILE A 683 4.40 -11.41 -28.65
C ILE A 683 4.01 -11.45 -30.12
N LYS A 684 3.95 -10.27 -30.74
CA LYS A 684 3.82 -10.07 -32.18
C LYS A 684 5.15 -9.57 -32.71
N PHE A 685 5.96 -10.48 -33.25
CA PHE A 685 7.25 -10.17 -33.88
C PHE A 685 7.06 -9.49 -35.25
N LYS A 686 8.06 -8.74 -35.71
CA LYS A 686 8.00 -7.96 -36.96
C LYS A 686 6.81 -6.98 -36.98
N HIS A 687 6.43 -6.46 -35.81
CA HIS A 687 5.40 -5.45 -35.64
C HIS A 687 5.98 -4.22 -34.94
N LYS A 688 6.08 -3.12 -35.66
CA LYS A 688 6.69 -1.89 -35.18
C LYS A 688 5.59 -0.89 -34.82
N VAL A 689 5.57 -0.45 -33.57
CA VAL A 689 4.67 0.64 -33.17
C VAL A 689 5.14 1.96 -33.76
N ILE A 690 4.22 2.69 -34.40
CA ILE A 690 4.49 3.94 -35.12
C ILE A 690 3.66 5.14 -34.62
N GLY A 691 2.75 4.92 -33.67
CA GLY A 691 1.96 5.98 -33.05
C GLY A 691 1.16 5.47 -31.86
N ALA A 692 0.93 6.34 -30.88
CA ALA A 692 -0.01 6.07 -29.79
C ALA A 692 -0.74 7.36 -29.37
N ALA A 693 -2.06 7.33 -29.26
CA ALA A 693 -2.87 8.48 -28.88
C ALA A 693 -3.91 8.11 -27.82
N TRP A 694 -3.99 8.92 -26.76
CA TRP A 694 -4.96 8.77 -25.70
C TRP A 694 -6.35 9.22 -26.15
N ALA A 695 -7.32 8.30 -26.07
CA ALA A 695 -8.73 8.54 -26.28
C ALA A 695 -9.42 8.78 -24.93
N ASP A 696 -9.62 10.05 -24.58
CA ASP A 696 -10.07 10.43 -23.24
C ASP A 696 -11.50 9.98 -22.92
N THR A 697 -12.36 9.93 -23.94
CA THR A 697 -13.75 9.44 -23.82
C THR A 697 -13.81 8.00 -23.36
N ASP A 698 -12.94 7.15 -23.90
CA ASP A 698 -12.96 5.70 -23.71
C ASP A 698 -12.04 5.25 -22.58
N GLY A 699 -11.11 6.12 -22.15
CA GLY A 699 -10.10 5.80 -21.15
C GLY A 699 -9.08 4.79 -21.68
N GLN A 700 -8.70 4.92 -22.95
CA GLN A 700 -7.87 3.97 -23.68
C GLN A 700 -6.81 4.66 -24.53
N TRP A 701 -5.74 3.92 -24.83
CA TRP A 701 -4.77 4.27 -25.85
C TRP A 701 -5.14 3.59 -27.16
N ASN A 702 -5.21 4.36 -28.25
CA ASN A 702 -5.20 3.85 -29.62
C ASN A 702 -3.75 3.74 -30.09
N VAL A 703 -3.37 2.58 -30.61
CA VAL A 703 -1.99 2.23 -30.96
C VAL A 703 -1.92 1.86 -32.43
N GLU A 704 -1.04 2.53 -33.16
CA GLU A 704 -0.78 2.27 -34.57
C GLU A 704 0.45 1.37 -34.72
N VAL A 705 0.27 0.24 -35.40
CA VAL A 705 1.29 -0.79 -35.51
C VAL A 705 1.53 -1.13 -36.98
N GLU A 706 2.75 -0.93 -37.46
CA GLU A 706 3.18 -1.32 -38.79
C GLU A 706 3.62 -2.80 -38.78
N ARG A 707 2.96 -3.63 -39.59
CA ARG A 707 3.40 -5.00 -39.88
C ARG A 707 4.54 -4.94 -40.89
N MET A 708 5.76 -5.23 -40.44
CA MET A 708 6.95 -5.08 -41.28
C MET A 708 7.02 -6.09 -42.44
N ALA A 709 6.26 -7.19 -42.37
CA ALA A 709 6.21 -8.21 -43.42
C ALA A 709 5.64 -7.67 -44.75
N ASP A 710 4.73 -6.69 -44.70
CA ASP A 710 4.07 -6.13 -45.89
C ASP A 710 3.80 -4.62 -45.83
N GLY A 711 4.20 -3.95 -44.75
CA GLY A 711 4.05 -2.50 -44.56
C GLY A 711 2.64 -2.05 -44.18
N THR A 712 1.70 -2.96 -43.89
CA THR A 712 0.33 -2.59 -43.51
C THR A 712 0.26 -2.05 -42.08
N THR A 713 -0.60 -1.05 -41.85
CA THR A 713 -0.86 -0.51 -40.50
C THR A 713 -2.08 -1.17 -39.89
N VAL A 714 -1.91 -1.72 -38.70
CA VAL A 714 -2.95 -2.28 -37.83
C VAL A 714 -3.25 -1.27 -36.72
N GLN A 715 -4.53 -1.06 -36.44
CA GLN A 715 -5.00 -0.29 -35.30
C GLN A 715 -5.35 -1.26 -34.17
N ASP A 716 -4.83 -1.01 -32.97
CA ASP A 716 -5.22 -1.72 -31.75
C ASP A 716 -5.53 -0.71 -30.64
N SER A 717 -6.18 -1.14 -29.57
CA SER A 717 -6.42 -0.32 -28.40
C SER A 717 -6.10 -1.05 -27.09
N CYS A 718 -5.80 -0.29 -26.04
CA CYS A 718 -5.58 -0.85 -24.72
C CYS A 718 -5.95 0.13 -23.62
N HIS A 719 -6.12 -0.39 -22.40
CA HIS A 719 -6.36 0.44 -21.24
C HIS A 719 -5.06 0.97 -20.64
N ILE A 720 -4.00 0.15 -20.70
CA ILE A 720 -2.68 0.42 -20.13
C ILE A 720 -1.62 0.23 -21.22
N LEU A 721 -0.82 1.26 -21.47
CA LEU A 721 0.28 1.23 -22.44
C LEU A 721 1.62 1.24 -21.69
N VAL A 722 2.45 0.22 -21.92
CA VAL A 722 3.78 0.11 -21.30
C VAL A 722 4.87 0.17 -22.35
N ASN A 723 5.73 1.19 -22.29
CA ASN A 723 6.91 1.29 -23.15
C ASN A 723 8.10 0.58 -22.49
N ALA A 724 8.38 -0.63 -22.97
CA ALA A 724 9.53 -1.45 -22.60
C ALA A 724 10.59 -1.49 -23.72
N GLY A 725 10.58 -0.50 -24.63
CA GLY A 725 11.43 -0.50 -25.83
C GLY A 725 12.93 -0.33 -25.52
N GLY A 726 13.28 0.20 -24.35
CA GLY A 726 14.66 0.43 -23.93
C GLY A 726 15.29 1.68 -24.59
N ILE A 727 16.40 2.14 -24.00
CA ILE A 727 17.09 3.38 -24.40
C ILE A 727 18.25 3.16 -25.40
N PHE A 728 18.74 1.93 -25.54
CA PHE A 728 19.90 1.57 -26.39
C PHE A 728 19.48 0.75 -27.63
N ASN A 729 18.52 1.25 -28.40
CA ASN A 729 17.98 0.59 -29.60
C ASN A 729 17.89 1.49 -30.84
N SER A 730 18.32 2.75 -30.72
CA SER A 730 18.22 3.78 -31.75
C SER A 730 19.61 4.35 -32.01
N TRP A 731 20.38 3.62 -32.80
CA TRP A 731 21.70 4.03 -33.21
C TRP A 731 21.65 5.05 -34.34
N ARG A 732 22.74 5.79 -34.54
CA ARG A 732 22.89 6.74 -35.65
C ARG A 732 24.35 6.80 -36.08
N TRP A 733 24.57 7.08 -37.35
CA TRP A 733 25.90 7.38 -37.87
C TRP A 733 26.50 8.60 -37.17
N PRO A 734 27.84 8.65 -36.98
CA PRO A 734 28.48 9.84 -36.48
C PRO A 734 28.32 10.99 -37.48
N GLU A 735 28.11 12.20 -36.95
CA GLU A 735 28.04 13.42 -37.74
C GLU A 735 29.46 13.86 -38.14
N VAL A 736 30.05 13.16 -39.12
CA VAL A 736 31.36 13.45 -39.70
C VAL A 736 31.19 13.75 -41.19
N PRO A 737 31.66 14.91 -41.68
CA PRO A 737 31.62 15.25 -43.11
C PRO A 737 32.24 14.16 -43.96
N GLY A 738 31.61 13.85 -45.11
CA GLY A 738 32.15 12.87 -46.06
C GLY A 738 32.04 11.40 -45.65
N LEU A 739 31.42 11.04 -44.51
CA LEU A 739 31.26 9.64 -44.06
C LEU A 739 30.77 8.70 -45.18
N HIS A 740 29.74 9.10 -45.93
CA HIS A 740 29.16 8.29 -47.00
C HIS A 740 29.88 8.40 -48.35
N THR A 741 31.00 9.13 -48.41
CA THR A 741 31.88 9.17 -49.60
C THR A 741 32.95 8.08 -49.57
N PHE A 742 33.17 7.46 -48.42
CA PHE A 742 34.10 6.34 -48.25
C PHE A 742 33.71 5.15 -49.14
N LYS A 743 34.68 4.59 -49.87
CA LYS A 743 34.42 3.49 -50.82
C LYS A 743 34.39 2.10 -50.17
N GLY A 744 34.95 1.96 -48.97
CA GLY A 744 34.94 0.70 -48.23
C GLY A 744 33.67 0.51 -47.38
N PRO A 745 33.52 -0.67 -46.75
CA PRO A 745 32.41 -0.93 -45.83
C PRO A 745 32.41 -0.01 -44.61
N ILE A 746 31.23 0.44 -44.20
CA ILE A 746 31.00 1.20 -42.96
C ILE A 746 30.07 0.38 -42.08
N LEU A 747 30.54 0.01 -40.89
CA LEU A 747 29.81 -0.78 -39.91
C LEU A 747 29.44 0.09 -38.70
N HIS A 748 28.27 -0.14 -38.12
CA HIS A 748 27.93 0.38 -36.79
C HIS A 748 27.81 -0.77 -35.81
N THR A 749 28.34 -0.63 -34.59
CA THR A 749 28.34 -1.76 -33.62
C THR A 749 26.92 -2.25 -33.29
N ALA A 750 25.94 -1.34 -33.24
CA ALA A 750 24.53 -1.67 -33.00
C ALA A 750 23.74 -2.20 -34.22
N ASN A 751 24.40 -2.38 -35.37
CA ASN A 751 23.80 -2.97 -36.58
C ASN A 751 24.92 -3.61 -37.41
N TRP A 752 25.50 -4.67 -36.85
CA TRP A 752 26.70 -5.30 -37.41
C TRP A 752 26.34 -6.12 -38.66
N ASP A 753 27.01 -5.85 -39.78
CA ASP A 753 26.85 -6.63 -41.01
C ASP A 753 27.82 -7.82 -41.02
N HIS A 754 27.28 -9.02 -40.85
CA HIS A 754 28.04 -10.28 -40.82
C HIS A 754 28.59 -10.69 -42.20
N ASN A 755 28.22 -10.01 -43.29
CA ASN A 755 28.74 -10.30 -44.63
C ASN A 755 30.09 -9.61 -44.91
N VAL A 756 30.52 -8.68 -44.06
CA VAL A 756 31.78 -7.96 -44.24
C VAL A 756 32.93 -8.75 -43.61
N ASP A 757 33.84 -9.26 -44.45
CA ASP A 757 35.06 -9.92 -44.00
C ASP A 757 36.13 -8.91 -43.58
N VAL A 758 36.45 -8.91 -42.29
CA VAL A 758 37.47 -8.06 -41.66
C VAL A 758 38.87 -8.70 -41.69
N THR A 759 39.00 -9.95 -42.14
CA THR A 759 40.24 -10.71 -42.11
C THR A 759 41.32 -10.03 -42.94
N ASN A 760 42.50 -9.81 -42.35
CA ASN A 760 43.65 -9.14 -42.96
C ASN A 760 43.38 -7.72 -43.48
N LYS A 761 42.30 -7.05 -43.04
CA LYS A 761 41.97 -5.66 -43.42
C LYS A 761 42.59 -4.64 -42.48
N HIS A 762 42.78 -3.42 -42.98
CA HIS A 762 43.09 -2.25 -42.17
C HIS A 762 41.78 -1.57 -41.74
N VAL A 763 41.46 -1.60 -40.46
CA VAL A 763 40.16 -1.16 -39.93
C VAL A 763 40.31 0.13 -39.12
N ALA A 764 39.50 1.15 -39.41
CA ALA A 764 39.31 2.29 -38.51
C ALA A 764 38.24 1.98 -37.46
N ILE A 765 38.49 2.28 -36.19
CA ILE A 765 37.48 2.21 -35.11
C ILE A 765 37.26 3.61 -34.56
N ILE A 766 36.05 4.14 -34.69
CA ILE A 766 35.66 5.47 -34.21
C ILE A 766 34.91 5.35 -32.88
N GLY A 767 35.52 5.85 -31.80
CA GLY A 767 34.92 5.92 -30.46
C GLY A 767 35.42 4.84 -29.49
N ASN A 768 35.55 5.22 -28.22
CA ASN A 768 36.07 4.40 -27.11
C ASN A 768 35.07 4.26 -25.94
N GLY A 769 33.76 4.25 -26.22
CA GLY A 769 32.77 3.79 -25.24
C GLY A 769 32.82 2.26 -25.06
N SER A 770 31.91 1.67 -24.28
CA SER A 770 31.87 0.20 -24.04
C SER A 770 31.99 -0.60 -25.34
N SER A 771 31.24 -0.27 -26.40
CA SER A 771 31.31 -0.99 -27.67
C SER A 771 32.68 -0.88 -28.37
N GLY A 772 33.31 0.30 -28.33
CA GLY A 772 34.63 0.51 -28.93
C GLY A 772 35.74 -0.21 -28.17
N VAL A 773 35.62 -0.20 -26.84
CA VAL A 773 36.50 -0.89 -25.90
C VAL A 773 36.42 -2.42 -26.05
N GLN A 774 35.24 -2.95 -26.35
CA GLN A 774 35.04 -4.39 -26.58
C GLN A 774 35.46 -4.84 -27.99
N VAL A 775 35.13 -4.07 -29.03
CA VAL A 775 35.37 -4.48 -30.42
C VAL A 775 36.85 -4.46 -30.81
N LEU A 776 37.65 -3.52 -30.28
CA LEU A 776 39.07 -3.41 -30.60
C LEU A 776 39.86 -4.69 -30.26
N PRO A 777 39.87 -5.20 -29.01
CA PRO A 777 40.59 -6.43 -28.69
C PRO A 777 40.02 -7.66 -29.39
N ALA A 778 38.72 -7.67 -29.72
CA ALA A 778 38.09 -8.78 -30.43
C ALA A 778 38.48 -8.86 -31.92
N LEU A 779 38.72 -7.72 -32.57
CA LEU A 779 39.16 -7.66 -33.97
C LEU A 779 40.68 -7.84 -34.14
N LEU A 780 41.47 -7.47 -33.14
CA LEU A 780 42.94 -7.46 -33.22
C LEU A 780 43.58 -8.78 -33.75
N PRO A 781 43.09 -9.98 -33.38
CA PRO A 781 43.66 -11.23 -33.88
C PRO A 781 43.43 -11.47 -35.38
N THR A 782 42.38 -10.90 -35.98
CA THR A 782 41.94 -11.22 -37.34
C THR A 782 42.31 -10.16 -38.37
N VAL A 783 42.46 -8.90 -37.96
CA VAL A 783 42.80 -7.79 -38.86
C VAL A 783 44.32 -7.67 -39.12
N SER A 784 44.70 -6.98 -40.20
CA SER A 784 46.11 -6.65 -40.46
C SER A 784 46.58 -5.43 -39.67
N LYS A 785 45.72 -4.41 -39.52
CA LYS A 785 46.01 -3.16 -38.79
C LYS A 785 44.73 -2.50 -38.27
N ILE A 786 44.80 -1.78 -37.16
CA ILE A 786 43.71 -0.95 -36.62
C ILE A 786 44.17 0.51 -36.51
N THR A 787 43.35 1.45 -37.00
CA THR A 787 43.47 2.88 -36.65
C THR A 787 42.33 3.26 -35.71
N HIS A 788 42.65 3.53 -34.44
CA HIS A 788 41.65 3.80 -33.42
C HIS A 788 41.54 5.29 -33.10
N PHE A 789 40.37 5.87 -33.39
CA PHE A 789 40.09 7.29 -33.16
C PHE A 789 39.44 7.51 -31.80
N ILE A 790 40.14 8.24 -30.92
CA ILE A 790 39.70 8.55 -29.56
C ILE A 790 39.58 10.06 -29.39
N ARG A 791 38.33 10.55 -29.27
CA ARG A 791 38.07 11.98 -29.05
C ARG A 791 38.29 12.43 -27.61
N SER A 792 37.92 11.59 -26.65
CA SER A 792 38.01 11.93 -25.22
C SER A 792 38.28 10.66 -24.42
N PRO A 793 39.09 10.74 -23.35
CA PRO A 793 39.42 9.56 -22.56
C PRO A 793 38.20 8.99 -21.84
N ALA A 794 38.35 7.74 -21.39
CA ALA A 794 37.39 7.04 -20.55
C ALA A 794 38.16 6.28 -19.48
N TRP A 795 37.58 6.19 -18.28
CA TRP A 795 38.13 5.35 -17.23
C TRP A 795 37.95 3.88 -17.61
N ILE A 796 39.06 3.15 -17.74
CA ILE A 796 39.06 1.70 -17.89
C ILE A 796 39.29 1.09 -16.52
N ALA A 797 38.33 0.31 -16.06
CA ALA A 797 38.42 -0.34 -14.77
C ALA A 797 39.09 -1.71 -14.88
N PRO A 798 39.75 -2.18 -13.81
CA PRO A 798 39.80 -3.61 -13.54
C PRO A 798 38.37 -4.15 -13.38
N ALA A 799 38.23 -5.48 -13.24
CA ALA A 799 36.91 -6.07 -13.07
C ALA A 799 36.14 -5.45 -11.90
N LEU A 800 34.87 -5.12 -12.12
CA LEU A 800 33.93 -4.65 -11.09
C LEU A 800 33.36 -5.91 -10.41
N GLY A 801 34.13 -6.49 -9.49
CA GLY A 801 33.86 -7.80 -8.88
C GLY A 801 34.92 -8.83 -9.26
N PRO A 802 34.56 -10.13 -9.43
CA PRO A 802 35.52 -11.16 -9.82
C PRO A 802 36.22 -10.82 -11.15
N ALA A 803 37.50 -11.16 -11.26
CA ALA A 803 38.29 -10.94 -12.47
C ALA A 803 37.65 -11.59 -13.69
N GLN A 804 37.76 -10.96 -14.86
CA GLN A 804 37.26 -11.55 -16.10
C GLN A 804 38.04 -12.83 -16.44
N ARG A 805 37.33 -13.97 -16.46
CA ARG A 805 37.85 -15.29 -16.79
C ARG A 805 36.72 -16.27 -17.15
N PRO A 806 37.00 -17.35 -17.90
CA PRO A 806 36.07 -18.47 -17.99
C PRO A 806 35.87 -19.13 -16.62
N TYR A 807 34.68 -19.70 -16.42
CA TYR A 807 34.45 -20.64 -15.32
C TYR A 807 35.03 -22.00 -15.69
N THR A 808 35.66 -22.70 -14.75
CA THR A 808 36.15 -24.06 -15.00
C THR A 808 34.98 -25.06 -15.00
N GLN A 809 35.18 -26.22 -15.60
CA GLN A 809 34.14 -27.26 -15.61
C GLN A 809 33.81 -27.72 -14.18
N GLU A 810 34.81 -27.78 -13.30
CA GLU A 810 34.64 -28.12 -11.89
C GLU A 810 33.78 -27.09 -11.14
N GLU A 811 33.94 -25.79 -11.42
CA GLU A 811 33.11 -24.74 -10.84
C GLU A 811 31.65 -24.88 -11.30
N ILE A 812 31.43 -25.10 -12.61
CA ILE A 812 30.11 -25.31 -13.18
C ILE A 812 29.46 -26.57 -12.60
N ASP A 813 30.20 -27.67 -12.47
CA ASP A 813 29.69 -28.92 -11.90
C ASP A 813 29.38 -28.77 -10.41
N GLN A 814 30.16 -27.97 -9.67
CA GLN A 814 29.87 -27.63 -8.28
C GLN A 814 28.60 -26.79 -8.16
N PHE A 815 28.41 -25.77 -9.00
CA PHE A 815 27.17 -24.96 -9.01
C PHE A 815 25.94 -25.81 -9.35
N LYS A 816 26.07 -26.80 -10.23
CA LYS A 816 24.98 -27.75 -10.55
C LYS A 816 24.68 -28.72 -9.40
N LYS A 817 25.70 -29.14 -8.67
CA LYS A 817 25.59 -30.14 -7.60
C LYS A 817 25.07 -29.54 -6.29
N ASP A 818 25.46 -28.31 -5.98
CA ASP A 818 25.22 -27.66 -4.70
C ASP A 818 24.58 -26.27 -4.87
N PRO A 819 23.24 -26.17 -4.77
CA PRO A 819 22.51 -24.92 -4.90
C PRO A 819 22.93 -23.84 -3.88
N ASP A 820 23.31 -24.22 -2.67
CA ASP A 820 23.69 -23.25 -1.62
C ASP A 820 25.03 -22.57 -1.97
N VAL A 821 25.98 -23.33 -2.54
CA VAL A 821 27.24 -22.76 -3.05
C VAL A 821 27.00 -21.80 -4.21
N HIS A 822 26.12 -22.16 -5.14
CA HIS A 822 25.75 -21.26 -6.25
C HIS A 822 25.03 -20.01 -5.75
N PHE A 823 24.11 -20.16 -4.79
CA PHE A 823 23.39 -19.07 -4.18
C PHE A 823 24.34 -18.09 -3.49
N GLU A 824 25.24 -18.56 -2.62
CA GLU A 824 26.21 -17.67 -1.97
C GLU A 824 27.20 -17.03 -2.94
N HIS A 825 27.58 -17.70 -4.03
CA HIS A 825 28.38 -17.07 -5.10
C HIS A 825 27.63 -15.89 -5.74
N ARG A 826 26.34 -16.07 -6.08
CA ARG A 826 25.49 -14.99 -6.60
C ARG A 826 25.37 -13.84 -5.59
N LYS A 827 25.19 -14.16 -4.30
CA LYS A 827 25.08 -13.18 -3.21
C LYS A 827 26.37 -12.40 -3.03
N ALA A 828 27.53 -13.05 -3.07
CA ALA A 828 28.83 -12.41 -3.00
C ALA A 828 29.00 -11.37 -4.12
N VAL A 829 28.70 -11.75 -5.36
CA VAL A 829 28.71 -10.82 -6.51
C VAL A 829 27.74 -9.66 -6.30
N GLY A 830 26.51 -9.92 -5.84
CA GLY A 830 25.53 -8.86 -5.55
C GLY A 830 25.99 -7.86 -4.48
N ARG A 831 26.59 -8.35 -3.39
CA ARG A 831 27.11 -7.52 -2.28
C ARG A 831 28.21 -6.56 -2.73
N ASP A 832 29.02 -6.93 -3.72
CA ASP A 832 30.05 -6.05 -4.27
C ASP A 832 29.46 -4.89 -5.07
N PHE A 833 28.43 -5.16 -5.89
CA PHE A 833 27.75 -4.11 -6.66
C PHE A 833 26.98 -3.12 -5.81
N ALA A 834 26.40 -3.57 -4.70
CA ALA A 834 25.62 -2.72 -3.79
C ALA A 834 26.45 -1.56 -3.20
N LYS A 835 27.79 -1.65 -3.19
CA LYS A 835 28.69 -0.64 -2.59
C LYS A 835 29.08 0.50 -3.54
N LEU A 836 28.66 0.46 -4.81
CA LEU A 836 29.15 1.37 -5.84
C LEU A 836 28.77 2.84 -5.63
N LEU A 837 27.70 3.15 -4.90
CA LEU A 837 27.25 4.54 -4.74
C LEU A 837 28.34 5.43 -4.14
N SER A 838 29.10 4.91 -3.15
CA SER A 838 30.17 5.66 -2.46
C SER A 838 31.28 6.14 -3.40
N VAL A 839 31.54 5.43 -4.49
CA VAL A 839 32.53 5.81 -5.53
C VAL A 839 32.08 7.07 -6.26
N TYR A 840 30.79 7.37 -6.34
CA TYR A 840 30.29 8.48 -7.14
C TYR A 840 30.26 9.83 -6.40
N PHE A 841 30.74 9.89 -5.16
CA PHE A 841 30.93 11.14 -4.42
C PHE A 841 32.37 11.64 -4.55
N PRO A 842 32.63 12.86 -5.06
CA PRO A 842 33.98 13.35 -5.36
C PRO A 842 34.97 13.30 -4.19
N ASP A 843 34.49 13.54 -2.97
CA ASP A 843 35.35 13.67 -1.78
C ASP A 843 35.51 12.37 -0.99
N SER A 844 34.83 11.28 -1.37
CA SER A 844 34.87 10.00 -0.64
C SER A 844 36.23 9.30 -0.72
N SER A 845 36.52 8.45 0.26
CA SER A 845 37.71 7.59 0.26
C SER A 845 37.69 6.62 -0.91
N GLU A 846 36.52 6.06 -1.21
CA GLU A 846 36.31 5.09 -2.28
C GLU A 846 36.61 5.71 -3.64
N GLN A 847 36.19 6.96 -3.86
CA GLN A 847 36.44 7.65 -5.11
C GLN A 847 37.92 7.97 -5.33
N LYS A 848 38.60 8.44 -4.28
CA LYS A 848 40.05 8.71 -4.33
C LYS A 848 40.82 7.43 -4.61
N GLY A 849 40.48 6.34 -3.93
CA GLY A 849 41.06 5.02 -4.17
C GLY A 849 40.79 4.49 -5.59
N ALA A 850 39.57 4.68 -6.12
CA ALA A 850 39.24 4.27 -7.48
C ALA A 850 40.03 5.05 -8.54
N VAL A 851 40.15 6.38 -8.39
CA VAL A 851 40.96 7.22 -9.28
C VAL A 851 42.43 6.79 -9.24
N GLU A 852 42.97 6.52 -8.07
CA GLU A 852 44.35 6.06 -7.91
C GLU A 852 44.58 4.70 -8.57
N ALA A 853 43.74 3.71 -8.25
CA ALA A 853 43.84 2.36 -8.79
C ALA A 853 43.73 2.35 -10.33
N PHE A 854 42.79 3.11 -10.89
CA PHE A 854 42.58 3.15 -12.34
C PHE A 854 43.67 3.95 -13.05
N THR A 855 44.26 4.94 -12.38
CA THR A 855 45.44 5.63 -12.90
C THR A 855 46.64 4.69 -12.95
N ASN A 856 46.85 3.91 -11.89
CA ASN A 856 47.98 2.98 -11.80
C ASN A 856 47.90 1.88 -12.86
N ILE A 857 46.72 1.30 -13.10
CA ILE A 857 46.57 0.26 -14.14
C ILE A 857 46.81 0.80 -15.56
N ILE A 858 46.40 2.04 -15.86
CA ILE A 858 46.71 2.68 -17.15
C ILE A 858 48.22 2.86 -17.29
N LYS A 859 48.90 3.36 -16.25
CA LYS A 859 50.36 3.55 -16.26
C LYS A 859 51.14 2.25 -16.37
N GLU A 860 50.65 1.19 -15.75
CA GLU A 860 51.26 -0.14 -15.80
C GLU A 860 51.14 -0.75 -17.20
N LYS A 861 49.97 -0.64 -17.83
CA LYS A 861 49.68 -1.30 -19.11
C LYS A 861 50.14 -0.51 -20.33
N ILE A 862 50.24 0.82 -20.24
CA ILE A 862 50.58 1.69 -21.37
C ILE A 862 52.01 2.22 -21.19
N PRO A 863 53.01 1.83 -22.01
CA PRO A 863 54.39 2.31 -21.85
C PRO A 863 54.61 3.76 -22.36
N ASP A 864 53.81 4.22 -23.32
CA ASP A 864 53.90 5.56 -23.91
C ASP A 864 53.33 6.63 -22.95
N LYS A 865 54.16 7.57 -22.51
CA LYS A 865 53.79 8.63 -21.56
C LYS A 865 52.80 9.65 -22.13
N ASP A 866 52.92 10.03 -23.40
CA ASP A 866 52.01 10.99 -24.01
C ASP A 866 50.60 10.38 -24.12
N LEU A 867 50.56 9.07 -24.42
CA LEU A 867 49.31 8.32 -24.43
C LEU A 867 48.73 8.13 -23.02
N GLN A 868 49.56 7.88 -21.99
CA GLN A 868 49.11 7.85 -20.59
C GLN A 868 48.43 9.17 -20.20
N ASP A 869 49.08 10.30 -20.48
CA ASP A 869 48.59 11.63 -20.12
C ASP A 869 47.26 11.96 -20.80
N PHE A 870 47.06 11.47 -22.03
CA PHE A 870 45.80 11.55 -22.75
C PHE A 870 44.73 10.61 -22.16
N LEU A 871 45.06 9.35 -21.90
CA LEU A 871 44.11 8.33 -21.45
C LEU A 871 43.63 8.52 -20.02
N ILE A 872 44.41 9.16 -19.14
CA ILE A 872 44.03 9.44 -17.75
C ILE A 872 43.06 10.64 -17.70
N PRO A 873 41.76 10.43 -17.43
CA PRO A 873 40.77 11.49 -17.42
C PRO A 873 41.01 12.52 -16.30
N LYS A 874 40.56 13.77 -16.53
CA LYS A 874 40.66 14.87 -15.54
C LYS A 874 39.40 15.04 -14.67
N TRP A 875 38.53 14.03 -14.66
CA TRP A 875 37.31 13.96 -13.87
C TRP A 875 37.30 12.64 -13.10
N GLY A 876 36.53 12.56 -12.02
CA GLY A 876 36.41 11.39 -11.17
C GLY A 876 35.85 10.17 -11.90
N VAL A 877 36.22 8.98 -11.41
CA VAL A 877 35.66 7.69 -11.84
C VAL A 877 34.13 7.74 -11.74
N GLY A 878 33.44 7.25 -12.78
CA GLY A 878 31.98 7.20 -12.84
C GLY A 878 31.28 8.40 -13.49
N CYS A 879 31.97 9.52 -13.77
CA CYS A 879 31.37 10.64 -14.52
C CYS A 879 30.84 10.18 -15.89
N ARG A 880 31.61 9.29 -16.55
CA ARG A 880 31.16 8.45 -17.67
C ARG A 880 31.00 7.02 -17.16
N ARG A 881 30.19 6.21 -17.85
CA ARG A 881 30.03 4.78 -17.53
C ARG A 881 31.39 4.09 -17.46
N ILE A 882 31.58 3.31 -16.41
CA ILE A 882 32.79 2.52 -16.17
C ILE A 882 32.70 1.25 -17.01
N SER A 883 33.79 0.90 -17.70
CA SER A 883 33.89 -0.33 -18.50
C SER A 883 35.04 -1.20 -17.99
N PRO A 884 34.79 -2.45 -17.58
CA PRO A 884 35.84 -3.39 -17.18
C PRO A 884 36.52 -3.96 -18.43
N ALA A 885 37.73 -3.51 -18.74
CA ALA A 885 38.38 -3.87 -20.02
C ALA A 885 39.91 -3.75 -20.01
N ILE A 886 40.58 -4.52 -19.15
CA ILE A 886 42.06 -4.54 -19.10
C ILE A 886 42.66 -4.96 -20.45
N ASN A 887 42.03 -5.91 -21.14
CA ASN A 887 42.44 -6.38 -22.47
C ASN A 887 42.41 -5.26 -23.54
N TYR A 888 41.59 -4.22 -23.36
CA TYR A 888 41.62 -3.05 -24.24
C TYR A 888 42.92 -2.26 -24.06
N LEU A 889 43.37 -2.02 -22.83
CA LEU A 889 44.64 -1.34 -22.57
C LEU A 889 45.82 -2.14 -23.16
N GLU A 890 45.79 -3.47 -23.04
CA GLU A 890 46.79 -4.35 -23.64
C GLU A 890 46.77 -4.25 -25.18
N ALA A 891 45.59 -4.27 -25.78
CA ALA A 891 45.45 -4.17 -27.22
C ALA A 891 45.93 -2.81 -27.78
N LEU A 892 45.83 -1.72 -27.03
CA LEU A 892 46.38 -0.41 -27.40
C LEU A 892 47.91 -0.41 -27.55
N THR A 893 48.61 -1.39 -26.97
CA THR A 893 50.07 -1.51 -27.05
C THR A 893 50.57 -2.37 -28.21
N SER A 894 49.66 -3.02 -28.95
CA SER A 894 50.05 -3.84 -30.10
C SER A 894 50.61 -2.96 -31.23
N ASP A 895 51.64 -3.47 -31.89
CA ASP A 895 52.22 -2.95 -33.13
C ASP A 895 51.21 -2.82 -34.29
N LYS A 896 50.11 -3.59 -34.25
CA LYS A 896 49.01 -3.48 -35.21
C LYS A 896 48.09 -2.28 -34.96
N VAL A 897 48.19 -1.59 -33.83
CA VAL A 897 47.25 -0.52 -33.45
C VAL A 897 47.92 0.85 -33.57
N THR A 898 47.30 1.76 -34.33
CA THR A 898 47.67 3.17 -34.39
C THR A 898 46.57 4.00 -33.73
N ILE A 899 46.93 4.78 -32.71
CA ILE A 899 45.97 5.59 -31.94
C ILE A 899 45.99 7.02 -32.45
N ILE A 900 44.82 7.53 -32.82
CA ILE A 900 44.63 8.92 -33.25
C ILE A 900 43.75 9.62 -32.21
N THR A 901 44.29 10.67 -31.60
CA THR A 901 43.59 11.48 -30.60
C THR A 901 42.98 12.73 -31.24
N GLY A 902 41.84 13.19 -30.70
CA GLY A 902 41.13 14.38 -31.20
C GLY A 902 39.94 14.05 -32.09
N SER A 903 39.45 15.05 -32.82
CA SER A 903 38.30 14.90 -33.72
C SER A 903 38.70 14.41 -35.11
N ILE A 904 37.71 13.91 -35.88
CA ILE A 904 37.86 13.63 -37.31
C ILE A 904 37.27 14.84 -38.04
N ASN A 905 38.05 15.48 -38.92
CA ASN A 905 37.61 16.65 -39.68
C ASN A 905 36.66 16.24 -40.80
N GLU A 906 37.03 15.21 -41.55
CA GLU A 906 36.23 14.63 -42.63
C GLU A 906 36.66 13.18 -42.91
N ILE A 907 35.83 12.48 -43.67
CA ILE A 907 36.11 11.16 -44.25
C ILE A 907 36.17 11.33 -45.76
N THR A 908 37.24 10.83 -46.37
CA THR A 908 37.46 10.84 -47.82
C THR A 908 37.01 9.52 -48.44
N GLU A 909 37.20 9.38 -49.75
CA GLU A 909 37.02 8.10 -50.44
C GLU A 909 37.91 6.96 -49.89
N ASN A 910 39.03 7.30 -49.25
CA ASN A 910 40.07 6.34 -48.85
C ASN A 910 40.23 6.17 -47.32
N GLY A 911 39.73 7.08 -46.50
CA GLY A 911 39.85 6.95 -45.05
C GLY A 911 39.47 8.20 -44.25
N CYS A 912 40.00 8.29 -43.02
CA CYS A 912 39.64 9.36 -42.08
C CYS A 912 40.73 10.44 -42.01
N VAL A 913 40.35 11.71 -42.08
CA VAL A 913 41.26 12.85 -41.89
C VAL A 913 41.20 13.32 -40.45
N SER A 914 42.32 13.19 -39.74
CA SER A 914 42.46 13.65 -38.36
C SER A 914 42.38 15.17 -38.24
N GLU A 915 42.15 15.68 -37.03
CA GLU A 915 42.14 17.12 -36.72
C GLU A 915 43.42 17.86 -37.18
N LYS A 916 44.54 17.14 -37.28
CA LYS A 916 45.84 17.65 -37.76
C LYS A 916 45.95 17.71 -39.29
N GLY A 917 44.89 17.36 -40.03
CA GLY A 917 44.88 17.32 -41.50
C GLY A 917 45.57 16.09 -42.11
N GLN A 918 45.97 15.12 -41.29
CA GLN A 918 46.58 13.87 -41.78
C GLN A 918 45.49 12.87 -42.13
N GLU A 919 45.52 12.36 -43.37
CA GLU A 919 44.67 11.26 -43.83
C GLU A 919 45.22 9.91 -43.36
N HIS A 920 44.31 9.06 -42.89
CA HIS A 920 44.59 7.68 -42.47
C HIS A 920 43.79 6.73 -43.35
N PRO A 921 44.40 6.19 -44.43
CA PRO A 921 43.74 5.24 -45.32
C PRO A 921 43.36 3.96 -44.58
N VAL A 922 42.17 3.43 -44.86
CA VAL A 922 41.65 2.18 -44.27
C VAL A 922 40.75 1.45 -45.26
N ASP A 923 40.60 0.14 -45.08
CA ASP A 923 39.70 -0.69 -45.87
C ASP A 923 38.25 -0.63 -45.34
N ILE A 924 38.08 -0.51 -44.01
CA ILE A 924 36.78 -0.59 -43.32
C ILE A 924 36.71 0.47 -42.22
N ILE A 925 35.54 1.06 -42.01
CA ILE A 925 35.24 1.95 -40.87
C ILE A 925 34.23 1.30 -39.94
N VAL A 926 34.57 1.15 -38.66
CA VAL A 926 33.68 0.70 -37.58
C VAL A 926 33.32 1.88 -36.69
N CYS A 927 32.04 2.24 -36.67
CA CYS A 927 31.48 3.29 -35.82
C CYS A 927 30.97 2.68 -34.50
N ALA A 928 31.72 2.90 -33.41
CA ALA A 928 31.33 2.57 -32.04
C ALA A 928 30.78 3.82 -31.32
N THR A 929 29.84 4.50 -31.99
CA THR A 929 29.45 5.89 -31.70
C THR A 929 28.20 6.05 -30.84
N GLY A 930 27.62 4.92 -30.39
CA GLY A 930 26.55 4.88 -29.40
C GLY A 930 25.15 5.03 -29.99
N PHE A 931 24.24 5.59 -29.19
CA PHE A 931 22.81 5.66 -29.45
C PHE A 931 22.27 7.08 -29.21
N ASP A 932 21.09 7.38 -29.72
CA ASP A 932 20.32 8.55 -29.27
C ASP A 932 19.73 8.29 -27.88
N THR A 933 20.29 8.93 -26.86
CA THR A 933 19.86 8.80 -25.47
C THR A 933 19.04 10.01 -24.98
N SER A 934 18.37 10.73 -25.89
CA SER A 934 17.55 11.90 -25.55
C SER A 934 16.28 11.56 -24.75
N TYR A 935 15.89 10.28 -24.69
CA TYR A 935 14.61 9.78 -24.17
C TYR A 935 13.36 10.30 -24.90
N LYS A 936 13.50 11.10 -25.96
CA LYS A 936 12.36 11.50 -26.78
C LYS A 936 11.72 10.23 -27.38
N PRO A 937 10.40 10.09 -27.31
CA PRO A 937 9.70 8.98 -27.96
C PRO A 937 10.06 8.89 -29.44
N ARG A 938 10.16 7.66 -29.95
CA ARG A 938 10.56 7.37 -31.35
C ARG A 938 9.44 7.61 -32.35
N PHE A 939 8.22 7.68 -31.85
CA PHE A 939 7.01 7.94 -32.59
C PHE A 939 6.12 8.87 -31.75
N PRO A 940 5.10 9.53 -32.35
CA PRO A 940 4.19 10.38 -31.62
C PRO A 940 3.48 9.61 -30.50
N ILE A 941 3.68 10.04 -29.26
CA ILE A 941 2.87 9.65 -28.10
C ILE A 941 2.07 10.88 -27.70
N ILE A 942 0.75 10.81 -27.86
CA ILE A 942 -0.17 11.93 -27.69
C ILE A 942 -1.04 11.68 -26.46
N GLY A 943 -0.83 12.47 -25.41
CA GLY A 943 -1.58 12.41 -24.15
C GLY A 943 -2.79 13.33 -24.12
N LEU A 944 -3.15 13.78 -22.92
CA LEU A 944 -4.28 14.68 -22.70
C LEU A 944 -4.15 15.98 -23.52
N ASN A 945 -5.28 16.51 -23.97
CA ASN A 945 -5.37 17.78 -24.71
C ASN A 945 -4.45 17.85 -25.95
N GLY A 946 -4.13 16.70 -26.57
CA GLY A 946 -3.26 16.63 -27.74
C GLY A 946 -1.77 16.83 -27.44
N GLN A 947 -1.36 16.78 -26.17
CA GLN A 947 0.02 16.99 -25.76
C GLN A 947 0.94 15.89 -26.29
N ARG A 948 2.01 16.28 -26.97
CA ARG A 948 3.02 15.35 -27.53
C ARG A 948 4.22 15.18 -26.61
N LEU A 949 4.51 13.95 -26.19
CA LEU A 949 5.59 13.69 -25.22
C LEU A 949 6.97 14.09 -25.74
N ASP A 950 7.22 13.97 -27.05
CA ASP A 950 8.47 14.42 -27.67
C ASP A 950 8.68 15.94 -27.61
N GLN A 951 7.59 16.71 -27.53
CA GLN A 951 7.64 18.16 -27.34
C GLN A 951 7.81 18.51 -25.86
N VAL A 952 7.13 17.78 -24.96
CA VAL A 952 7.28 17.95 -23.50
C VAL A 952 8.72 17.67 -23.05
N TRP A 953 9.35 16.66 -23.64
CA TRP A 953 10.72 16.26 -23.35
C TRP A 953 11.74 16.82 -24.36
N LYS A 954 11.38 17.90 -25.06
CA LYS A 954 12.25 18.52 -26.06
C LYS A 954 13.61 18.91 -25.48
N ASP A 955 13.61 19.49 -24.27
CA ASP A 955 14.80 20.04 -23.63
C ASP A 955 15.31 19.14 -22.49
N GLU A 956 14.40 18.67 -21.64
CA GLU A 956 14.71 17.80 -20.50
C GLU A 956 13.65 16.70 -20.32
N PRO A 957 14.03 15.41 -20.40
CA PRO A 957 13.12 14.32 -20.09
C PRO A 957 12.99 14.17 -18.57
N ASN A 958 11.80 14.45 -18.05
CA ASN A 958 11.47 14.28 -16.63
C ASN A 958 10.31 13.30 -16.51
N ALA A 959 10.59 12.14 -15.92
CA ALA A 959 9.61 11.10 -15.63
C ALA A 959 9.47 10.92 -14.11
N TYR A 960 8.27 10.52 -13.68
CA TYR A 960 8.01 10.08 -12.32
C TYR A 960 8.68 8.71 -12.09
N PHE A 961 9.73 8.67 -11.27
CA PHE A 961 10.55 7.48 -10.98
C PHE A 961 11.03 6.71 -12.23
N GLY A 962 11.19 7.36 -13.38
CA GLY A 962 11.52 6.68 -14.63
C GLY A 962 10.40 5.78 -15.18
N MET A 963 9.19 5.85 -14.62
CA MET A 963 8.09 4.94 -14.93
C MET A 963 6.84 5.59 -15.52
N ALA A 964 6.58 6.89 -15.31
CA ALA A 964 5.38 7.54 -15.82
C ALA A 964 5.64 9.02 -16.18
N ALA A 965 4.76 9.61 -16.99
CA ALA A 965 4.85 11.00 -17.42
C ALA A 965 3.56 11.77 -17.11
N ALA A 966 3.69 13.00 -16.57
CA ALA A 966 2.55 13.86 -16.30
C ALA A 966 1.85 14.25 -17.62
N GLY A 967 0.52 14.21 -17.65
CA GLY A 967 -0.28 14.46 -18.85
C GLY A 967 -0.47 13.25 -19.78
N PHE A 968 0.10 12.09 -19.44
CA PHE A 968 0.00 10.85 -20.23
C PHE A 968 -0.64 9.74 -19.37
N PRO A 969 -1.99 9.67 -19.30
CA PRO A 969 -2.68 8.76 -18.40
C PRO A 969 -2.49 7.30 -18.81
N ASN A 970 -2.42 6.41 -17.82
CA ASN A 970 -2.24 4.96 -18.01
C ASN A 970 -1.02 4.58 -18.88
N TYR A 971 -0.08 5.50 -19.09
CA TYR A 971 1.15 5.28 -19.81
C TYR A 971 2.30 5.06 -18.83
N PHE A 972 2.97 3.92 -18.98
CA PHE A 972 4.13 3.57 -18.18
C PHE A 972 5.35 3.30 -19.05
N MET A 973 6.52 3.38 -18.44
CA MET A 973 7.81 3.06 -19.04
C MET A 973 8.58 2.13 -18.11
N MET A 974 9.44 1.31 -18.70
CA MET A 974 10.47 0.59 -17.99
C MET A 974 11.83 1.10 -18.46
N LEU A 975 12.73 1.38 -17.52
CA LEU A 975 14.00 2.06 -17.77
C LEU A 975 13.88 3.46 -18.37
N GLY A 976 12.87 4.23 -17.98
CA GLY A 976 12.76 5.63 -18.36
C GLY A 976 13.84 6.52 -17.73
N PRO A 977 13.83 7.84 -18.03
CA PRO A 977 14.84 8.77 -17.54
C PRO A 977 14.80 8.83 -16.01
N GLY A 978 15.98 8.72 -15.38
CA GLY A 978 16.13 8.74 -13.93
C GLY A 978 16.02 7.35 -13.28
N THR A 979 16.33 6.27 -13.99
CA THR A 979 16.34 4.90 -13.45
C THR A 979 17.75 4.49 -13.00
N PRO A 980 17.94 3.59 -12.01
CA PRO A 980 19.27 3.08 -11.66
C PRO A 980 19.89 2.25 -12.79
N VAL A 981 20.95 2.78 -13.42
CA VAL A 981 21.69 2.12 -14.53
C VAL A 981 23.19 2.04 -14.28
N ASN A 982 23.67 2.60 -13.17
CA ASN A 982 25.09 2.75 -12.83
C ASN A 982 25.43 2.36 -11.39
N THR A 983 24.44 2.05 -10.55
CA THR A 983 24.60 1.71 -9.12
C THR A 983 24.19 0.27 -8.81
N GLY A 984 24.24 -0.62 -9.81
CA GLY A 984 23.90 -2.04 -9.70
C GLY A 984 23.44 -2.64 -11.04
N PRO A 985 23.15 -3.95 -11.10
CA PRO A 985 22.60 -4.61 -12.28
C PRO A 985 21.21 -4.07 -12.63
N SER A 986 20.98 -3.68 -13.89
CA SER A 986 19.69 -3.11 -14.33
C SER A 986 18.52 -4.10 -14.33
N VAL A 987 18.79 -5.41 -14.20
CA VAL A 987 17.74 -6.43 -14.12
C VAL A 987 16.84 -6.20 -12.90
N VAL A 988 17.44 -5.81 -11.76
CA VAL A 988 16.71 -5.58 -10.51
C VAL A 988 15.70 -4.42 -10.65
N PRO A 989 16.08 -3.22 -11.16
CA PRO A 989 15.12 -2.19 -11.52
C PRO A 989 13.97 -2.65 -12.41
N PHE A 990 14.18 -3.54 -13.40
CA PHE A 990 13.09 -4.01 -14.26
C PHE A 990 12.04 -4.80 -13.47
N GLU A 991 12.47 -5.69 -12.58
CA GLU A 991 11.56 -6.48 -11.75
C GLU A 991 10.71 -5.58 -10.86
N VAL A 992 11.33 -4.66 -10.12
CA VAL A 992 10.59 -3.77 -9.21
C VAL A 992 9.73 -2.72 -9.95
N GLN A 993 10.13 -2.32 -11.16
CA GLN A 993 9.29 -1.47 -12.03
C GLN A 993 8.06 -2.24 -12.56
N ALA A 994 8.22 -3.52 -12.94
CA ALA A 994 7.09 -4.36 -13.33
C ALA A 994 6.11 -4.53 -12.16
N ASP A 995 6.61 -4.82 -10.96
CA ASP A 995 5.78 -4.93 -9.76
C ASP A 995 5.01 -3.63 -9.47
N TYR A 996 5.69 -2.47 -9.57
CA TYR A 996 5.05 -1.16 -9.42
C TYR A 996 3.92 -0.94 -10.43
N ILE A 997 4.19 -1.17 -11.72
CA ILE A 997 3.20 -0.98 -12.79
C ILE A 997 1.99 -1.88 -12.56
N LEU A 998 2.21 -3.14 -12.19
CA LEU A 998 1.13 -4.10 -11.96
C LEU A 998 0.31 -3.79 -10.71
N LYS A 999 0.88 -3.21 -9.65
CA LYS A 999 0.09 -2.64 -8.54
C LYS A 999 -0.84 -1.52 -9.04
N MET A 1000 -0.41 -0.70 -10.01
CA MET A 1000 -1.27 0.33 -10.62
C MET A 1000 -2.36 -0.29 -11.50
N VAL A 1001 -2.05 -1.37 -12.22
CA VAL A 1001 -3.02 -2.14 -13.02
C VAL A 1001 -4.11 -2.75 -12.14
N ASP A 1002 -3.75 -3.36 -11.01
CA ASP A 1002 -4.73 -3.92 -10.05
C ASP A 1002 -5.70 -2.85 -9.54
N ARG A 1003 -5.17 -1.68 -9.12
CA ARG A 1003 -6.00 -0.53 -8.71
C ARG A 1003 -6.96 -0.14 -9.83
N TRP A 1004 -6.45 0.02 -11.06
CA TRP A 1004 -7.25 0.39 -12.21
C TRP A 1004 -8.39 -0.62 -12.46
N GLN A 1005 -8.08 -1.92 -12.37
CA GLN A 1005 -9.00 -3.02 -12.59
C GLN A 1005 -10.08 -3.13 -11.52
N THR A 1006 -9.74 -2.93 -10.25
CA THR A 1006 -10.62 -3.26 -9.12
C THR A 1006 -11.38 -2.06 -8.56
N GLU A 1007 -11.01 -0.82 -8.89
CA GLU A 1007 -11.55 0.39 -8.24
C GLU A 1007 -12.23 1.39 -9.18
N ASN A 1008 -12.65 0.93 -10.36
CA ASN A 1008 -13.42 1.73 -11.32
C ASN A 1008 -12.72 3.03 -11.79
N ILE A 1009 -11.39 3.03 -11.81
CA ILE A 1009 -10.58 4.16 -12.24
C ILE A 1009 -10.67 4.29 -13.77
N HIS A 1010 -11.07 5.45 -14.28
CA HIS A 1010 -11.00 5.75 -15.70
C HIS A 1010 -9.56 5.86 -16.18
N SER A 1011 -8.79 6.71 -15.49
CA SER A 1011 -7.40 6.98 -15.85
C SER A 1011 -6.59 7.45 -14.64
N LEU A 1012 -5.29 7.22 -14.67
CA LEU A 1012 -4.36 7.74 -13.67
C LEU A 1012 -3.04 8.24 -14.30
N ALA A 1013 -2.56 9.40 -13.84
CA ALA A 1013 -1.30 10.01 -14.28
C ALA A 1013 -0.60 10.69 -13.10
N PRO A 1014 0.75 10.75 -13.05
CA PRO A 1014 1.44 11.49 -12.00
C PRO A 1014 1.14 12.99 -12.14
N LYS A 1015 0.98 13.66 -11.00
CA LYS A 1015 0.80 15.12 -10.92
C LYS A 1015 2.04 15.84 -11.45
N ALA A 1016 1.84 16.93 -12.18
CA ALA A 1016 2.94 17.70 -12.77
C ALA A 1016 3.90 18.24 -11.69
N GLU A 1017 3.37 18.71 -10.56
CA GLU A 1017 4.16 19.17 -9.42
C GLU A 1017 4.95 18.05 -8.74
N ALA A 1018 4.42 16.83 -8.69
CA ALA A 1018 5.13 15.67 -8.15
C ALA A 1018 6.33 15.30 -9.04
N VAL A 1019 6.18 15.37 -10.36
CA VAL A 1019 7.30 15.17 -11.32
C VAL A 1019 8.33 16.28 -11.20
N ALA A 1020 7.89 17.54 -11.11
CA ALA A 1020 8.78 18.70 -11.00
C ALA A 1020 9.59 18.68 -9.69
N GLU A 1021 8.95 18.36 -8.56
CA GLU A 1021 9.64 18.21 -7.27
C GLU A 1021 10.65 17.06 -7.29
N LEU A 1022 10.36 15.96 -7.98
CA LEU A 1022 11.31 14.84 -8.11
C LEU A 1022 12.53 15.27 -8.92
N ALA A 1023 12.30 15.95 -10.05
CA ALA A 1023 13.38 16.51 -10.87
C ALA A 1023 14.23 17.51 -10.08
N ALA A 1024 13.60 18.39 -9.28
CA ALA A 1024 14.32 19.32 -8.42
C ALA A 1024 15.14 18.63 -7.33
N PHE A 1025 14.61 17.56 -6.72
CA PHE A 1025 15.35 16.74 -5.75
C PHE A 1025 16.58 16.10 -6.41
N ARG A 1026 16.38 15.44 -7.56
CA ARG A 1026 17.46 14.85 -8.37
C ARG A 1026 18.53 15.89 -8.68
N ASP A 1027 18.15 17.01 -9.30
CA ASP A 1027 19.07 18.05 -9.73
C ASP A 1027 19.90 18.60 -8.56
N ASN A 1028 19.31 18.71 -7.37
CA ASN A 1028 20.03 19.12 -6.17
C ASN A 1028 21.01 18.03 -5.67
N PHE A 1029 20.59 16.76 -5.65
CA PHE A 1029 21.45 15.63 -5.28
C PHE A 1029 22.67 15.51 -6.20
N MET A 1030 22.46 15.66 -7.52
CA MET A 1030 23.52 15.49 -8.53
C MET A 1030 24.66 16.51 -8.41
N LYS A 1031 24.45 17.68 -7.79
CA LYS A 1031 25.51 18.67 -7.54
C LYS A 1031 26.64 18.14 -6.66
N GLY A 1032 26.34 17.17 -5.79
CA GLY A 1032 27.30 16.54 -4.89
C GLY A 1032 28.00 15.32 -5.48
N THR A 1033 27.78 14.99 -6.76
CA THR A 1033 28.27 13.75 -7.37
C THR A 1033 29.25 14.01 -8.50
N VAL A 1034 30.02 12.98 -8.88
CA VAL A 1034 30.95 13.02 -10.01
C VAL A 1034 30.25 13.22 -11.34
N TRP A 1035 28.94 12.95 -11.42
CA TRP A 1035 28.17 13.03 -12.66
C TRP A 1035 27.96 14.45 -13.16
N THR A 1036 28.14 15.47 -12.32
CA THR A 1036 28.09 16.88 -12.74
C THR A 1036 29.46 17.46 -13.12
N GLN A 1037 30.54 16.71 -12.98
CA GLN A 1037 31.88 17.14 -13.40
C GLN A 1037 31.99 17.27 -14.94
N ASN A 1038 33.09 17.85 -15.41
CA ASN A 1038 33.27 18.29 -16.81
C ASN A 1038 33.58 17.16 -17.82
N CYS A 1039 32.82 16.06 -17.76
CA CYS A 1039 32.86 14.99 -18.76
C CYS A 1039 31.63 15.03 -19.69
N ARG A 1040 31.81 14.60 -20.95
CA ARG A 1040 30.70 14.37 -21.90
C ARG A 1040 30.17 12.94 -21.75
N SER A 1041 29.01 12.78 -21.12
CA SER A 1041 28.39 11.47 -20.87
C SER A 1041 26.97 11.44 -21.44
N TRP A 1042 26.50 10.26 -21.86
CA TRP A 1042 25.11 10.03 -22.26
C TRP A 1042 24.13 10.17 -21.08
N TYR A 1043 24.65 10.20 -19.84
CA TYR A 1043 23.87 10.49 -18.64
C TYR A 1043 23.23 11.88 -18.64
N LYS A 1044 23.79 12.81 -19.42
CA LYS A 1044 23.44 14.22 -19.42
C LYS A 1044 22.60 14.59 -20.63
N SER A 1045 21.65 15.51 -20.44
CA SER A 1045 20.99 16.18 -21.55
C SER A 1045 22.05 16.93 -22.37
N PRO A 1046 22.13 16.72 -23.69
CA PRO A 1046 23.02 17.50 -24.55
C PRO A 1046 22.59 18.96 -24.67
N ILE A 1047 21.35 19.29 -24.27
CA ILE A 1047 20.77 20.63 -24.35
C ILE A 1047 21.05 21.40 -23.05
N SER A 1048 20.65 20.85 -21.91
CA SER A 1048 20.76 21.56 -20.62
C SER A 1048 22.01 21.23 -19.82
N GLY A 1049 22.73 20.17 -20.18
CA GLY A 1049 23.90 19.67 -19.41
C GLY A 1049 23.53 18.98 -18.10
N LYS A 1050 22.26 18.99 -17.67
CA LYS A 1050 21.81 18.31 -16.47
C LYS A 1050 21.85 16.80 -16.61
N VAL A 1051 22.02 16.12 -15.48
CA VAL A 1051 22.00 14.67 -15.38
C VAL A 1051 20.55 14.19 -15.37
N THR A 1052 20.10 13.52 -16.43
CA THR A 1052 18.70 13.11 -16.62
C THR A 1052 18.49 11.61 -16.68
N ALA A 1053 19.53 10.84 -17.04
CA ALA A 1053 19.37 9.40 -17.26
C ALA A 1053 19.36 8.57 -15.97
N ILE A 1054 20.07 9.02 -14.93
CA ILE A 1054 20.41 8.22 -13.75
C ILE A 1054 19.61 8.64 -12.51
N TRP A 1055 19.37 7.67 -11.64
CA TRP A 1055 18.67 7.86 -10.37
C TRP A 1055 19.56 8.56 -9.30
N PRO A 1056 19.03 9.49 -8.49
CA PRO A 1056 19.74 10.14 -7.39
C PRO A 1056 19.86 9.25 -6.14
N GLY A 1057 20.51 8.09 -6.27
CA GLY A 1057 20.71 7.13 -5.16
C GLY A 1057 21.19 5.77 -5.64
N SER A 1058 21.31 4.81 -4.73
CA SER A 1058 21.66 3.42 -5.04
C SER A 1058 20.47 2.65 -5.64
N ALA A 1059 20.74 1.47 -6.22
CA ALA A 1059 19.66 0.59 -6.69
C ALA A 1059 18.79 0.08 -5.53
N LEU A 1060 19.39 -0.21 -4.38
CA LEU A 1060 18.66 -0.61 -3.16
C LEU A 1060 17.77 0.52 -2.63
N GLN A 1061 18.27 1.76 -2.66
CA GLN A 1061 17.49 2.92 -2.25
C GLN A 1061 16.29 3.12 -3.19
N TYR A 1062 16.48 2.94 -4.50
CA TYR A 1062 15.39 2.98 -5.47
C TYR A 1062 14.34 1.90 -5.18
N MET A 1063 14.75 0.65 -4.94
CA MET A 1063 13.84 -0.44 -4.56
C MET A 1063 13.00 -0.07 -3.32
N GLU A 1064 13.62 0.44 -2.25
CA GLU A 1064 12.91 0.88 -1.05
C GLU A 1064 11.98 2.08 -1.31
N ALA A 1065 12.38 3.00 -2.19
CA ALA A 1065 11.62 4.20 -2.53
C ALA A 1065 10.34 3.88 -3.31
N ILE A 1066 10.39 2.91 -4.24
CA ILE A 1066 9.27 2.56 -5.10
C ILE A 1066 8.50 1.31 -4.66
N ALA A 1067 8.95 0.60 -3.62
CA ALA A 1067 8.32 -0.64 -3.15
C ALA A 1067 6.80 -0.50 -2.92
N GLU A 1068 6.34 0.67 -2.45
CA GLU A 1068 4.92 1.00 -2.34
C GLU A 1068 4.58 2.23 -3.18
N PRO A 1069 3.61 2.13 -4.10
CA PRO A 1069 3.15 3.28 -4.87
C PRO A 1069 2.64 4.42 -3.97
N ARG A 1070 3.13 5.63 -4.26
CA ARG A 1070 2.65 6.87 -3.63
C ARG A 1070 1.43 7.37 -4.38
N PHE A 1071 0.27 6.80 -4.11
CA PHE A 1071 -0.96 7.11 -4.85
C PHE A 1071 -1.35 8.60 -4.74
N GLU A 1072 -1.02 9.30 -3.65
CA GLU A 1072 -1.29 10.73 -3.52
C GLU A 1072 -0.50 11.62 -4.50
N ASP A 1073 0.55 11.10 -5.13
CA ASP A 1073 1.30 11.78 -6.19
C ASP A 1073 0.66 11.64 -7.58
N PHE A 1074 -0.48 10.93 -7.68
CA PHE A 1074 -1.24 10.73 -8.91
C PHE A 1074 -2.56 11.49 -8.90
N GLU A 1075 -2.99 11.88 -10.09
CA GLU A 1075 -4.36 12.30 -10.37
C GLU A 1075 -5.15 11.08 -10.82
N PHE A 1076 -6.24 10.80 -10.11
CA PHE A 1076 -7.19 9.75 -10.47
C PHE A 1076 -8.44 10.38 -11.05
N ARG A 1077 -8.89 9.88 -12.20
CA ARG A 1077 -10.24 10.11 -12.71
C ARG A 1077 -10.99 8.80 -12.66
N TYR A 1078 -12.23 8.82 -12.18
CA TYR A 1078 -13.11 7.65 -12.07
C TYR A 1078 -14.17 7.73 -13.16
N LYS A 1079 -14.73 6.59 -13.56
CA LYS A 1079 -15.82 6.57 -14.57
C LYS A 1079 -17.11 7.20 -14.04
N GLU A 1080 -17.27 7.22 -12.72
CA GLU A 1080 -18.42 7.69 -11.97
C GLU A 1080 -17.97 8.01 -10.54
N ASN A 1081 -18.80 7.75 -9.52
CA ASN A 1081 -18.39 7.87 -8.12
C ASN A 1081 -17.19 6.96 -7.80
N ARG A 1082 -16.19 7.52 -7.10
CA ARG A 1082 -14.94 6.82 -6.79
C ARG A 1082 -15.09 5.55 -5.93
N PHE A 1083 -16.19 5.41 -5.19
CA PHE A 1083 -16.50 4.28 -4.33
C PHE A 1083 -17.51 3.31 -4.92
N ALA A 1084 -17.84 3.43 -6.21
CA ALA A 1084 -18.71 2.45 -6.88
C ALA A 1084 -18.16 1.00 -6.78
N PHE A 1085 -16.84 0.84 -6.56
CA PHE A 1085 -16.22 -0.46 -6.32
C PHE A 1085 -16.55 -1.10 -4.95
N LEU A 1086 -17.15 -0.37 -3.99
CA LEU A 1086 -17.72 -0.97 -2.78
C LEU A 1086 -18.85 -1.95 -3.14
N GLY A 1087 -19.47 -1.77 -4.30
CA GLY A 1087 -20.33 -2.80 -4.87
C GLY A 1087 -21.61 -3.00 -4.07
N ASN A 1088 -22.02 -4.26 -3.94
CA ASN A 1088 -23.26 -4.68 -3.30
C ASN A 1088 -23.15 -4.87 -1.77
N GLY A 1089 -22.05 -4.44 -1.16
CA GLY A 1089 -21.82 -4.56 0.29
C GLY A 1089 -21.32 -5.94 0.76
N PHE A 1090 -21.02 -6.88 -0.16
CA PHE A 1090 -20.42 -8.17 0.17
C PHE A 1090 -18.95 -8.25 -0.27
N SER A 1091 -18.16 -8.99 0.49
CA SER A 1091 -16.83 -9.48 0.13
C SER A 1091 -16.92 -10.55 -0.96
N GLN A 1092 -15.89 -10.65 -1.81
CA GLN A 1092 -15.76 -11.77 -2.74
C GLN A 1092 -15.58 -13.11 -2.00
N VAL A 1093 -14.98 -13.11 -0.79
CA VAL A 1093 -14.88 -14.29 0.08
C VAL A 1093 -16.27 -14.80 0.47
N GLU A 1094 -17.22 -13.90 0.73
CA GLU A 1094 -18.60 -14.29 1.06
C GLU A 1094 -19.30 -15.00 -0.11
N LYS A 1095 -18.89 -14.70 -1.35
CA LYS A 1095 -19.46 -15.29 -2.58
C LYS A 1095 -18.72 -16.53 -3.08
N ASP A 1096 -17.55 -16.86 -2.55
CA ASP A 1096 -16.78 -18.04 -2.94
C ASP A 1096 -17.11 -19.24 -2.03
N PRO A 1097 -17.94 -20.21 -2.45
CA PRO A 1097 -18.38 -21.32 -1.59
C PRO A 1097 -17.22 -22.22 -1.13
N THR A 1098 -16.05 -22.07 -1.76
CA THR A 1098 -14.84 -22.84 -1.46
C THR A 1098 -13.84 -22.12 -0.55
N ALA A 1099 -14.12 -20.87 -0.17
CA ALA A 1099 -13.27 -20.07 0.70
C ALA A 1099 -13.63 -20.19 2.18
N GLU A 1100 -12.59 -20.13 3.03
CA GLU A 1100 -12.69 -19.99 4.47
C GLU A 1100 -13.09 -18.54 4.82
N LEU A 1101 -14.34 -18.34 5.25
CA LEU A 1101 -14.91 -17.02 5.56
C LEU A 1101 -14.11 -16.21 6.59
N LEU A 1102 -13.45 -16.90 7.54
CA LEU A 1102 -12.89 -16.29 8.73
C LEU A 1102 -11.40 -16.50 8.89
N TYR A 1103 -10.69 -16.22 7.81
CA TYR A 1103 -9.24 -16.06 7.83
C TYR A 1103 -8.77 -15.05 8.89
N CYS A 1104 -9.64 -14.11 9.29
CA CYS A 1104 -9.34 -13.09 10.30
C CYS A 1104 -9.35 -13.60 11.76
N VAL A 1105 -9.89 -14.79 12.06
CA VAL A 1105 -9.87 -15.39 13.41
C VAL A 1105 -8.60 -16.23 13.59
N ARG A 1106 -7.75 -15.84 14.53
CA ARG A 1106 -6.35 -16.28 14.61
C ARG A 1106 -5.99 -16.91 15.95
N LYS A 1107 -4.86 -17.63 15.97
CA LYS A 1107 -4.27 -18.20 17.20
C LYS A 1107 -3.46 -17.17 17.97
N GLU A 1108 -2.75 -16.32 17.24
CA GLU A 1108 -1.88 -15.27 17.74
C GLU A 1108 -1.86 -14.09 16.78
N ASP A 1109 -1.22 -12.97 17.15
CA ASP A 1109 -1.13 -11.82 16.26
C ASP A 1109 0.03 -12.04 15.27
N ASP A 1110 -0.26 -12.73 14.17
CA ASP A 1110 0.61 -12.98 13.03
C ASP A 1110 0.59 -11.85 11.98
N SER A 1111 -0.05 -10.72 12.28
CA SER A 1111 -0.14 -9.61 11.33
C SER A 1111 1.25 -9.04 11.01
N PRO A 1112 1.53 -8.63 9.76
CA PRO A 1112 2.81 -8.01 9.44
C PRO A 1112 3.07 -6.78 10.32
N TYR A 1113 4.31 -6.61 10.77
CA TYR A 1113 4.71 -5.38 11.46
C TYR A 1113 4.48 -4.17 10.55
N LEU A 1114 3.94 -3.08 11.09
CA LEU A 1114 3.54 -1.93 10.27
C LEU A 1114 4.67 -0.90 10.05
N SER A 1115 5.59 -0.75 11.01
CA SER A 1115 6.75 0.11 10.78
C SER A 1115 7.75 -0.55 9.82
N ARG A 1116 8.45 0.28 9.03
CA ARG A 1116 9.52 -0.19 8.15
C ARG A 1116 10.72 -0.74 8.95
N SER A 1117 11.10 -0.08 10.05
CA SER A 1117 12.22 -0.54 10.89
C SER A 1117 11.97 -1.92 11.48
N LYS A 1118 10.80 -2.16 12.07
CA LYS A 1118 10.48 -3.42 12.72
C LYS A 1118 10.42 -4.57 11.73
N ARG A 1119 9.83 -4.36 10.54
CA ARG A 1119 9.83 -5.38 9.46
C ARG A 1119 11.24 -5.82 9.09
N ARG A 1120 12.19 -4.89 8.95
CA ARG A 1120 13.58 -5.21 8.62
C ARG A 1120 14.29 -5.99 9.72
N LYS A 1121 14.18 -5.55 10.97
CA LYS A 1121 14.81 -6.25 12.12
C LYS A 1121 14.35 -7.70 12.26
N VAL A 1122 13.08 -7.95 11.98
CA VAL A 1122 12.52 -9.31 12.03
C VAL A 1122 12.99 -10.13 10.83
N ALA A 1123 13.04 -9.54 9.64
CA ALA A 1123 13.56 -10.19 8.44
C ALA A 1123 15.05 -10.55 8.55
N SER A 1124 15.86 -9.78 9.29
CA SER A 1124 17.28 -10.06 9.52
C SER A 1124 17.54 -11.14 10.57
N GLY A 1125 16.50 -11.79 11.12
CA GLY A 1125 16.64 -12.82 12.15
C GLY A 1125 17.16 -12.29 13.50
N SER A 1126 17.19 -10.96 13.69
CA SER A 1126 17.57 -10.36 14.96
C SER A 1126 16.50 -10.71 16.00
N LYS A 1127 16.90 -11.35 17.11
CA LYS A 1127 15.99 -11.67 18.21
C LYS A 1127 15.34 -10.37 18.72
N LEU A 1128 14.01 -10.36 18.69
CA LEU A 1128 13.15 -9.27 19.15
C LEU A 1128 13.23 -9.05 20.66
#